data_AF-A0A7L2S3S8-F1
#
_entry.id   AF-A0A7L2S3S8-F1
#
_cell.length_a   1.000
_cell.length_b   1.000
_cell.length_c   1.000
_cell.angle_alpha   90.00
_cell.angle_beta   90.00
_cell.angle_gamma   90.00
#
_symmetry.space_group_name_H-M   'P 1'
#
loop_
_entity.id
_entity.type
_entity.pdbx_description
1 polymer ?
#
loop_
_entity_poly.entity_id
_entity_poly.type
_entity_poly.pdbx_seq_one_letter_code
_entity_poly.pdbx_strand_id
1 'polypeptide(L)'
;KSDILSLIKNQSAVEKILNRPGQRCRGQGGTAVAAAEIPRRWWCHRAALGSGQQQWAAGVLGASWRSWNHLARVRNALKEARHRHLENFYIRAKHLAANWNRIRTSRRTIIHIPSLGYSQRIREHIPDLALQQNLQMGRLCDILDANVDVIYICPLALSEELLQYYNKLLGLQAAVRSGNPEDMADLQDRFKILTPEAINSFPEHHMCLATVLKYSPRTIQRLQVLIQSRDAYVVGGILHQDDLAVADVLQVPLLGSEPAVAQLYSTKSGSKRIFASAGVQTPPGEWDIHSSEQLFRALSQLILDNMEVQRWLFKVDDERGGNGTAYCDVISHLECYHWIHKEWQGHSPEVWSKSQARELALVKISQELPGLLAQHVQPVNEKRFPTWEKFLQTFLSQGGVIEAFPFSTSITNLTVDLLIEPTGEVTMVSSGDQLHAEGPLRSSGTTIPQRSVDPAVLNSLCSKIGEVCKSKGVLGYFSIDFVAFTHSQTREQQVWATDLDLCYSDQLALTQLLLYVTDGNLDCGSSLLQGPLGSKESRSQQIQHKRTKPVSSDAAPSSPRYAVASSQLRHSSLTGISYNLLLHTCKARGVGFDLQEKQGTVFVLYEDQKRHRLGMVTIGEDLQGVLLTFARNLFIIHQEISAPNMQGETNFKMAVRDIEAILGVTAENKLKWEEEEPWEADALKE
;
A
#
# COMPACT_ATOMS: atom_id res chain seq x y z
N LYS A 1 -27.02 -89.56 15.59
CA LYS A 1 -25.62 -89.04 15.53
C LYS A 1 -25.04 -88.87 16.94
N SER A 2 -25.81 -88.31 17.87
CA SER A 2 -25.50 -88.24 19.31
C SER A 2 -25.25 -89.63 19.93
N ASP A 3 -26.10 -90.60 19.64
CA ASP A 3 -26.12 -91.88 20.39
C ASP A 3 -24.96 -92.82 20.02
N ILE A 4 -24.38 -92.62 18.82
CA ILE A 4 -23.17 -93.33 18.37
C ILE A 4 -21.91 -92.63 18.92
N LEU A 5 -21.95 -91.30 19.06
CA LEU A 5 -20.83 -90.51 19.58
C LEU A 5 -20.61 -90.73 21.07
N SER A 6 -21.66 -91.05 21.83
CA SER A 6 -21.59 -91.37 23.27
C SER A 6 -20.94 -92.72 23.58
N LEU A 7 -20.79 -93.61 22.59
CA LEU A 7 -20.12 -94.92 22.75
C LEU A 7 -18.60 -94.83 22.47
N ILE A 8 -18.10 -93.68 22.03
CA ILE A 8 -16.70 -93.50 21.63
C ILE A 8 -15.94 -92.75 22.72
N LYS A 9 -14.93 -93.41 23.32
CA LYS A 9 -14.08 -92.83 24.39
C LYS A 9 -13.49 -91.46 24.07
N ASN A 10 -13.20 -91.17 22.79
CA ASN A 10 -12.66 -89.90 22.31
C ASN A 10 -13.71 -89.04 21.59
N GLN A 11 -14.89 -88.89 22.19
CA GLN A 11 -16.03 -88.15 21.64
C GLN A 11 -15.65 -86.76 21.09
N SER A 12 -14.92 -85.96 21.87
CA SER A 12 -14.55 -84.58 21.51
C SER A 12 -13.65 -84.48 20.27
N ALA A 13 -12.76 -85.46 20.06
CA ALA A 13 -11.87 -85.51 18.91
C ALA A 13 -12.65 -85.92 17.64
N VAL A 14 -13.54 -86.90 17.76
CA VAL A 14 -14.37 -87.38 16.65
C VAL A 14 -15.41 -86.33 16.24
N GLU A 15 -16.00 -85.62 17.20
CA GLU A 15 -16.94 -84.54 16.94
C GLU A 15 -16.29 -83.36 16.21
N LYS A 16 -15.06 -82.99 16.57
CA LYS A 16 -14.27 -82.01 15.82
C LYS A 16 -14.03 -82.43 14.37
N ILE A 17 -13.79 -83.72 14.10
CA ILE A 17 -13.60 -84.24 12.75
C ILE A 17 -14.92 -84.19 11.97
N LEU A 18 -16.03 -84.63 12.57
CA LEU A 18 -17.35 -84.67 11.93
C LEU A 18 -17.94 -83.28 11.65
N ASN A 19 -17.55 -82.27 12.43
CA ASN A 19 -18.00 -80.89 12.26
C ASN A 19 -17.08 -80.06 11.34
N ARG A 20 -16.01 -80.64 10.77
CA ARG A 20 -15.20 -79.95 9.76
C ARG A 20 -16.06 -79.62 8.53
N PRO A 21 -16.03 -78.37 8.03
CA PRO A 21 -16.74 -77.98 6.81
C PRO A 21 -16.43 -78.94 5.66
N GLY A 22 -17.44 -79.40 4.93
CA GLY A 22 -17.29 -80.33 3.81
C GLY A 22 -17.35 -81.82 4.17
N GLN A 23 -17.19 -82.22 5.44
CA GLN A 23 -17.33 -83.63 5.83
C GLN A 23 -18.76 -84.17 5.66
N ARG A 24 -19.77 -83.31 5.82
CA ARG A 24 -21.18 -83.65 5.57
C ARG A 24 -21.50 -83.95 4.10
N CYS A 25 -20.64 -83.52 3.18
CA CYS A 25 -20.79 -83.75 1.74
C CYS A 25 -20.05 -85.01 1.25
N ARG A 26 -19.38 -85.77 2.13
CA ARG A 26 -18.63 -86.99 1.79
C ARG A 26 -19.42 -88.29 1.97
N GLY A 27 -20.65 -88.23 2.50
CA GLY A 27 -21.54 -89.41 2.66
C GLY A 27 -22.47 -89.64 1.45
N GLN A 28 -23.31 -90.69 1.52
CA GLN A 28 -24.37 -90.92 0.52
C GLN A 28 -25.33 -89.73 0.45
N GLY A 29 -25.58 -89.21 -0.76
CA GLY A 29 -26.34 -87.97 -0.99
C GLY A 29 -25.53 -86.68 -0.84
N GLY A 30 -24.23 -86.77 -0.56
CA GLY A 30 -23.35 -85.63 -0.32
C GLY A 30 -23.19 -84.66 -1.50
N THR A 31 -23.32 -85.14 -2.74
CA THR A 31 -23.34 -84.30 -3.96
C THR A 31 -24.57 -83.39 -4.00
N ALA A 32 -25.75 -83.89 -3.63
CA ALA A 32 -26.97 -83.09 -3.55
C ALA A 32 -26.89 -82.05 -2.41
N VAL A 33 -26.34 -82.43 -1.26
CA VAL A 33 -26.12 -81.50 -0.13
C VAL A 33 -25.11 -80.41 -0.50
N ALA A 34 -24.03 -80.75 -1.21
CA ALA A 34 -23.06 -79.78 -1.70
C ALA A 34 -23.68 -78.84 -2.76
N ALA A 35 -24.46 -79.38 -3.70
CA ALA A 35 -25.14 -78.61 -4.73
C ALA A 35 -26.16 -77.61 -4.17
N ALA A 36 -26.77 -77.88 -3.02
CA ALA A 36 -27.65 -76.95 -2.33
C ALA A 36 -26.89 -75.91 -1.47
N GLU A 37 -25.88 -76.35 -0.71
CA GLU A 37 -25.23 -75.49 0.29
C GLU A 37 -24.19 -74.54 -0.32
N ILE A 38 -23.48 -74.94 -1.39
CA ILE A 38 -22.44 -74.11 -2.02
C ILE A 38 -23.05 -72.85 -2.67
N PRO A 39 -24.08 -72.94 -3.54
CA PRO A 39 -24.72 -71.75 -4.09
C PRO A 39 -25.30 -70.87 -2.99
N ARG A 40 -25.97 -71.47 -1.98
CA ARG A 40 -26.55 -70.72 -0.85
C ARG A 40 -25.49 -69.89 -0.12
N ARG A 41 -24.33 -70.47 0.18
CA ARG A 41 -23.21 -69.75 0.83
C ARG A 41 -22.65 -68.64 -0.05
N TRP A 42 -22.54 -68.86 -1.36
CA TRP A 42 -22.08 -67.86 -2.31
C TRP A 42 -23.06 -66.68 -2.42
N TRP A 43 -24.37 -66.94 -2.52
CA TRP A 43 -25.40 -65.89 -2.49
C TRP A 43 -25.38 -65.09 -1.18
N CYS A 44 -25.26 -65.75 -0.03
CA CYS A 44 -25.12 -65.08 1.26
C CYS A 44 -23.85 -64.21 1.31
N HIS A 45 -22.72 -64.70 0.79
CA HIS A 45 -21.47 -63.95 0.74
C HIS A 45 -21.58 -62.73 -0.19
N ARG A 46 -22.19 -62.88 -1.37
CA ARG A 46 -22.42 -61.78 -2.32
C ARG A 46 -23.38 -60.73 -1.76
N ALA A 47 -24.44 -61.15 -1.07
CA ALA A 47 -25.36 -60.25 -0.35
C ALA A 47 -24.66 -59.52 0.81
N ALA A 48 -23.80 -60.20 1.56
CA ALA A 48 -23.00 -59.59 2.63
C ALA A 48 -21.98 -58.58 2.09
N LEU A 49 -21.33 -58.86 0.96
CA LEU A 49 -20.44 -57.92 0.27
C LEU A 49 -21.20 -56.68 -0.22
N GLY A 50 -22.38 -56.85 -0.83
CA GLY A 50 -23.24 -55.74 -1.27
C GLY A 50 -23.75 -54.90 -0.10
N SER A 51 -24.19 -55.54 0.99
CA SER A 51 -24.59 -54.86 2.24
C SER A 51 -23.43 -54.11 2.88
N GLY A 52 -22.23 -54.70 2.90
CA GLY A 52 -21.02 -54.03 3.39
C GLY A 52 -20.65 -52.79 2.57
N GLN A 53 -20.75 -52.87 1.23
CA GLN A 53 -20.56 -51.72 0.35
C GLN A 53 -21.61 -50.62 0.58
N GLN A 54 -22.88 -50.99 0.76
CA GLN A 54 -23.96 -50.05 1.05
C GLN A 54 -23.80 -49.39 2.44
N GLN A 55 -23.39 -50.14 3.46
CA GLN A 55 -23.10 -49.62 4.79
C GLN A 55 -21.91 -48.66 4.78
N TRP A 56 -20.85 -49.01 4.05
CA TRP A 56 -19.71 -48.12 3.85
C TRP A 56 -20.11 -46.83 3.13
N ALA A 57 -20.86 -46.94 2.03
CA ALA A 57 -21.37 -45.79 1.28
C ALA A 57 -22.29 -44.90 2.15
N ALA A 58 -23.19 -45.49 2.93
CA ALA A 58 -24.03 -44.75 3.89
C ALA A 58 -23.19 -44.07 4.98
N GLY A 59 -22.12 -44.71 5.45
CA GLY A 59 -21.16 -44.13 6.38
C GLY A 59 -20.44 -42.91 5.80
N VAL A 60 -19.95 -43.01 4.56
CA VAL A 60 -19.32 -41.90 3.82
C VAL A 60 -20.31 -40.77 3.59
N LEU A 61 -21.51 -41.06 3.07
CA LEU A 61 -22.56 -40.06 2.86
C LEU A 61 -22.96 -39.37 4.17
N GLY A 62 -23.12 -40.13 5.25
CA GLY A 62 -23.43 -39.59 6.58
C GLY A 62 -22.31 -38.70 7.14
N ALA A 63 -21.04 -39.08 6.95
CA ALA A 63 -19.89 -38.27 7.33
C ALA A 63 -19.81 -36.97 6.51
N SER A 64 -19.96 -37.05 5.19
CA SER A 64 -19.99 -35.90 4.28
C SER A 64 -21.16 -34.97 4.59
N TRP A 65 -22.35 -35.50 4.85
CA TRP A 65 -23.53 -34.72 5.25
C TRP A 65 -23.32 -34.00 6.58
N ARG A 66 -22.75 -34.68 7.60
CA ARG A 66 -22.41 -34.05 8.88
C ARG A 66 -21.37 -32.95 8.71
N SER A 67 -20.33 -33.19 7.91
CA SER A 67 -19.29 -32.19 7.60
C SER A 67 -19.90 -30.98 6.89
N TRP A 68 -20.73 -31.22 5.86
CA TRP A 68 -21.44 -30.17 5.15
C TRP A 68 -22.35 -29.34 6.06
N ASN A 69 -23.14 -29.99 6.93
CA ASN A 69 -23.99 -29.30 7.92
C ASN A 69 -23.17 -28.53 8.96
N HIS A 70 -22.01 -29.05 9.36
CA HIS A 70 -21.11 -28.34 10.27
C HIS A 70 -20.52 -27.09 9.59
N LEU A 71 -20.00 -27.24 8.37
CA LEU A 71 -19.49 -26.12 7.56
C LEU A 71 -20.56 -25.08 7.28
N ALA A 72 -21.79 -25.49 6.97
CA ALA A 72 -22.91 -24.57 6.76
C ALA A 72 -23.22 -23.78 8.04
N ARG A 73 -23.27 -24.44 9.21
CA ARG A 73 -23.46 -23.77 10.51
C ARG A 73 -22.33 -22.79 10.81
N VAL A 74 -21.07 -23.18 10.62
CA VAL A 74 -19.91 -22.30 10.84
C VAL A 74 -19.94 -21.11 9.90
N ARG A 75 -20.24 -21.31 8.61
CA ARG A 75 -20.38 -20.22 7.63
C ARG A 75 -21.49 -19.23 8.03
N ASN A 76 -22.63 -19.71 8.51
CA ASN A 76 -23.71 -18.85 8.97
C ASN A 76 -23.31 -18.07 10.23
N ALA A 77 -22.70 -18.74 11.22
CA ALA A 77 -22.20 -18.08 12.43
C ALA A 77 -21.14 -17.01 12.10
N LEU A 78 -20.25 -17.26 11.14
CA LEU A 78 -19.26 -16.27 10.68
C LEU A 78 -19.90 -15.08 9.96
N LYS A 79 -20.95 -15.32 9.15
CA LYS A 79 -21.71 -14.24 8.50
C LYS A 79 -22.41 -13.36 9.53
N GLU A 80 -23.08 -13.97 10.51
CA GLU A 80 -23.73 -13.26 11.61
C GLU A 80 -22.73 -12.47 12.45
N ALA A 81 -21.58 -13.06 12.78
CA ALA A 81 -20.52 -12.36 13.51
C ALA A 81 -19.99 -11.14 12.74
N ARG A 82 -19.71 -11.30 11.43
CA ARG A 82 -19.28 -10.19 10.57
C ARG A 82 -20.31 -9.07 10.48
N HIS A 83 -21.59 -9.43 10.39
CA HIS A 83 -22.68 -8.46 10.39
C HIS A 83 -22.71 -7.68 11.70
N ARG A 84 -22.64 -8.36 12.86
CA ARG A 84 -22.56 -7.70 14.17
C ARG A 84 -21.33 -6.79 14.29
N HIS A 85 -20.16 -7.21 13.82
CA HIS A 85 -18.96 -6.38 13.86
C HIS A 85 -19.13 -5.09 13.03
N LEU A 86 -19.81 -5.18 11.88
CA LEU A 86 -20.12 -4.04 11.03
C LEU A 86 -21.15 -3.09 11.68
N GLU A 87 -22.22 -3.62 12.27
CA GLU A 87 -23.19 -2.82 13.03
C GLU A 87 -22.53 -2.08 14.19
N ASN A 88 -21.71 -2.81 14.97
CA ASN A 88 -20.97 -2.23 16.09
C ASN A 88 -19.95 -1.18 15.62
N PHE A 89 -19.33 -1.38 14.45
CA PHE A 89 -18.47 -0.38 13.82
C PHE A 89 -19.22 0.92 13.57
N TYR A 90 -20.41 0.89 12.96
CA TYR A 90 -21.19 2.11 12.73
C TYR A 90 -21.65 2.78 14.02
N ILE A 91 -22.06 2.00 15.03
CA ILE A 91 -22.46 2.53 16.33
C ILE A 91 -21.27 3.27 16.98
N ARG A 92 -20.09 2.66 17.00
CA ARG A 92 -18.88 3.25 17.58
C ARG A 92 -18.37 4.44 16.75
N ALA A 93 -18.49 4.41 15.42
CA ALA A 93 -18.16 5.55 14.57
C ALA A 93 -19.03 6.77 14.86
N LYS A 94 -20.35 6.58 15.05
CA LYS A 94 -21.26 7.66 15.48
C LYS A 94 -20.90 8.21 16.85
N HIS A 95 -20.55 7.33 17.80
CA HIS A 95 -20.09 7.76 19.13
C HIS A 95 -18.77 8.54 19.06
N LEU A 96 -17.82 8.10 18.23
CA LEU A 96 -16.55 8.79 18.00
C LEU A 96 -16.80 10.18 17.42
N ALA A 97 -17.65 10.29 16.39
CA ALA A 97 -18.01 11.57 15.77
C ALA A 97 -18.65 12.55 16.79
N ALA A 98 -19.62 12.09 17.57
CA ALA A 98 -20.31 12.92 18.56
C ALA A 98 -19.38 13.44 19.67
N ASN A 99 -18.32 12.69 20.00
CA ASN A 99 -17.37 13.03 21.07
C ASN A 99 -16.01 13.52 20.57
N TRP A 100 -15.82 13.68 19.26
CA TRP A 100 -14.50 13.89 18.66
C TRP A 100 -13.79 15.13 19.21
N ASN A 101 -14.50 16.26 19.29
CA ASN A 101 -13.93 17.51 19.80
C ASN A 101 -13.42 17.37 21.25
N ARG A 102 -14.13 16.60 22.08
CA ARG A 102 -13.69 16.28 23.45
C ARG A 102 -12.46 15.38 23.40
N ILE A 103 -12.55 14.25 22.69
CA ILE A 103 -11.50 13.23 22.62
C ILE A 103 -10.19 13.82 22.09
N ARG A 104 -10.24 14.63 21.02
CA ARG A 104 -9.06 15.26 20.40
C ARG A 104 -8.28 16.18 21.35
N THR A 105 -8.95 16.78 22.33
CA THR A 105 -8.32 17.70 23.30
C THR A 105 -7.97 17.03 24.63
N SER A 106 -8.49 15.84 24.90
CA SER A 106 -8.23 15.10 26.13
C SER A 106 -7.10 14.08 25.98
N ARG A 107 -6.61 13.58 27.12
CA ARG A 107 -5.65 12.48 27.14
C ARG A 107 -6.28 11.23 26.52
N ARG A 108 -5.60 10.63 25.54
CA ARG A 108 -6.12 9.50 24.76
C ARG A 108 -5.02 8.54 24.33
N THR A 109 -5.38 7.31 24.02
CA THR A 109 -4.49 6.30 23.46
C THR A 109 -4.81 6.05 21.98
N ILE A 110 -3.81 6.20 21.11
CA ILE A 110 -3.93 5.86 19.69
C ILE A 110 -3.30 4.48 19.48
N ILE A 111 -4.09 3.54 18.97
CA ILE A 111 -3.60 2.20 18.59
C ILE A 111 -3.36 2.18 17.08
N HIS A 112 -2.11 2.17 16.64
CA HIS A 112 -1.78 1.99 15.24
C HIS A 112 -1.73 0.52 14.88
N ILE A 113 -2.55 0.14 13.89
CA ILE A 113 -2.51 -1.18 13.25
C ILE A 113 -2.22 -0.94 11.77
N PRO A 114 -0.95 -0.91 11.34
CA PRO A 114 -0.56 -0.71 9.94
C PRO A 114 -0.81 -2.00 9.10
N SER A 115 -2.03 -2.53 9.20
CA SER A 115 -2.50 -3.71 8.48
C SER A 115 -2.61 -3.41 7.00
N LEU A 116 -2.11 -4.30 6.15
CA LEU A 116 -2.38 -4.27 4.71
C LEU A 116 -3.55 -5.22 4.42
N GLY A 117 -4.77 -4.76 4.70
CA GLY A 117 -6.03 -5.51 4.61
C GLY A 117 -6.52 -5.87 3.21
N TYR A 118 -5.63 -5.98 2.21
CA TYR A 118 -5.96 -6.35 0.84
C TYR A 118 -6.60 -7.74 0.73
N SER A 119 -7.22 -8.00 -0.42
CA SER A 119 -7.68 -9.34 -0.76
C SER A 119 -6.52 -10.35 -0.70
N GLN A 120 -6.84 -11.62 -0.38
CA GLN A 120 -5.82 -12.67 -0.28
C GLN A 120 -4.99 -12.79 -1.56
N ARG A 121 -5.63 -12.66 -2.73
CA ARG A 121 -4.98 -12.75 -4.04
C ARG A 121 -3.89 -11.68 -4.21
N ILE A 122 -4.11 -10.46 -3.71
CA ILE A 122 -3.10 -9.40 -3.78
C ILE A 122 -1.96 -9.71 -2.80
N ARG A 123 -2.30 -10.06 -1.55
CA ARG A 123 -1.31 -10.35 -0.49
C ARG A 123 -0.36 -11.49 -0.82
N GLU A 124 -0.82 -12.52 -1.53
CA GLU A 124 0.02 -13.64 -1.99
C GLU A 124 1.15 -13.22 -2.93
N HIS A 125 1.05 -12.03 -3.54
CA HIS A 125 2.05 -11.49 -4.46
C HIS A 125 2.86 -10.34 -3.87
N ILE A 126 2.60 -9.94 -2.63
CA ILE A 126 3.38 -8.93 -1.93
C ILE A 126 4.59 -9.60 -1.28
N PRO A 127 5.82 -9.34 -1.77
CA PRO A 127 7.01 -9.92 -1.17
C PRO A 127 7.24 -9.32 0.23
N ASP A 128 7.65 -10.17 1.16
CA ASP A 128 7.96 -9.79 2.54
C ASP A 128 6.82 -8.94 3.16
N LEU A 129 5.56 -9.41 3.07
CA LEU A 129 4.35 -8.69 3.52
C LEU A 129 4.47 -8.08 4.92
N ALA A 130 5.07 -8.81 5.87
CA ALA A 130 5.29 -8.32 7.22
C ALA A 130 6.17 -7.06 7.25
N LEU A 131 7.20 -6.99 6.41
CA LEU A 131 8.04 -5.79 6.26
C LEU A 131 7.27 -4.64 5.62
N GLN A 132 6.45 -4.91 4.59
CA GLN A 132 5.62 -3.88 3.95
C GLN A 132 4.62 -3.25 4.94
N GLN A 133 4.03 -4.06 5.81
CA GLN A 133 3.17 -3.59 6.91
C GLN A 133 3.93 -2.76 7.97
N ASN A 134 5.26 -2.82 7.99
CA ASN A 134 6.08 -2.14 9.00
C ASN A 134 6.81 -0.89 8.47
N LEU A 135 6.61 -0.48 7.22
CA LEU A 135 7.31 0.68 6.66
C LEU A 135 6.91 2.01 7.33
N GLN A 136 5.79 2.02 8.05
CA GLN A 136 5.14 3.20 8.62
C GLN A 136 5.47 3.45 10.10
N MET A 137 6.69 3.13 10.53
CA MET A 137 7.16 3.35 11.91
C MET A 137 7.06 4.82 12.36
N GLY A 138 7.01 5.77 11.41
CA GLY A 138 6.80 7.19 11.68
C GLY A 138 5.48 7.51 12.41
N ARG A 139 4.49 6.61 12.40
CA ARG A 139 3.26 6.70 13.20
C ARG A 139 3.52 6.81 14.71
N LEU A 140 4.66 6.34 15.20
CA LEU A 140 5.05 6.54 16.61
C LEU A 140 5.15 8.02 17.00
N CYS A 141 5.37 8.90 16.02
CA CYS A 141 5.55 10.32 16.24
C CYS A 141 4.26 11.07 16.59
N ASP A 142 3.08 10.43 16.53
CA ASP A 142 1.81 10.99 17.06
C ASP A 142 1.93 11.35 18.57
N ILE A 143 2.92 10.78 19.27
CA ILE A 143 3.31 11.16 20.65
C ILE A 143 3.75 12.63 20.79
N LEU A 144 3.99 13.33 19.67
CA LEU A 144 4.26 14.77 19.64
C LEU A 144 3.20 15.56 20.41
N ASP A 145 1.93 15.17 20.28
CA ASP A 145 0.84 15.67 21.11
C ASP A 145 1.03 15.13 22.54
N ALA A 146 1.24 16.04 23.50
CA ALA A 146 1.47 15.71 24.91
C ALA A 146 0.32 14.90 25.55
N ASN A 147 -0.90 14.95 24.97
CA ASN A 147 -2.07 14.22 25.44
C ASN A 147 -2.21 12.83 24.80
N VAL A 148 -1.31 12.42 23.90
CA VAL A 148 -1.39 11.13 23.20
C VAL A 148 -0.42 10.13 23.81
N ASP A 149 -0.95 8.95 24.16
CA ASP A 149 -0.15 7.74 24.38
C ASP A 149 -0.27 6.85 23.12
N VAL A 150 0.83 6.28 22.62
CA VAL A 150 0.85 5.52 21.36
C VAL A 150 1.05 4.03 21.60
N ILE A 151 0.21 3.20 21.00
CA ILE A 151 0.44 1.75 20.92
C ILE A 151 0.60 1.36 19.46
N TYR A 152 1.77 0.87 19.08
CA TYR A 152 2.05 0.40 17.72
C TYR A 152 2.06 -1.12 17.67
N ILE A 153 1.21 -1.71 16.82
CA ILE A 153 1.22 -3.15 16.58
C ILE A 153 2.26 -3.44 15.50
N CYS A 154 3.33 -4.12 15.88
CA CYS A 154 4.41 -4.48 14.97
C CYS A 154 4.18 -5.88 14.39
N PRO A 155 4.24 -6.07 13.06
CA PRO A 155 4.15 -7.38 12.43
C PRO A 155 5.41 -8.24 12.62
N LEU A 156 6.47 -7.68 13.22
CA LEU A 156 7.79 -8.30 13.37
C LEU A 156 8.31 -8.13 14.80
N ALA A 157 8.98 -9.15 15.33
CA ALA A 157 9.60 -9.08 16.65
C ALA A 157 10.86 -8.19 16.59
N LEU A 158 10.81 -7.01 17.20
CA LEU A 158 11.94 -6.07 17.20
C LEU A 158 13.09 -6.56 18.08
N SER A 159 14.32 -6.43 17.59
CA SER A 159 15.54 -6.59 18.37
C SER A 159 15.71 -5.48 19.44
N GLU A 160 16.47 -5.78 20.49
CA GLU A 160 16.79 -4.81 21.54
C GLU A 160 17.48 -3.55 20.98
N GLU A 161 18.31 -3.71 19.94
CA GLU A 161 18.97 -2.63 19.22
C GLU A 161 17.96 -1.63 18.62
N LEU A 162 16.92 -2.13 17.95
CA LEU A 162 15.88 -1.28 17.36
C LEU A 162 14.96 -0.65 18.42
N LEU A 163 14.63 -1.38 19.49
CA LEU A 163 13.86 -0.81 20.60
C LEU A 163 14.62 0.35 21.25
N GLN A 164 15.93 0.18 21.49
CA GLN A 164 16.79 1.25 22.00
C GLN A 164 16.89 2.42 21.02
N TYR A 165 16.95 2.15 19.72
CA TYR A 165 16.95 3.20 18.69
C TYR A 165 15.67 4.05 18.74
N TYR A 166 14.49 3.44 18.73
CA TYR A 166 13.23 4.18 18.78
C TYR A 166 12.99 4.86 20.14
N ASN A 167 13.41 4.25 21.26
CA ASN A 167 13.41 4.91 22.57
C ASN A 167 14.23 6.22 22.53
N LYS A 168 15.44 6.17 21.97
CA LYS A 168 16.28 7.36 21.82
C LYS A 168 15.67 8.38 20.86
N LEU A 169 15.21 7.94 19.69
CA LEU A 169 14.62 8.80 18.65
C LEU A 169 13.43 9.60 19.20
N LEU A 170 12.51 8.94 19.92
CA LEU A 170 11.36 9.62 20.55
C LEU A 170 11.82 10.46 21.75
N GLY A 171 12.84 10.05 22.49
CA GLY A 171 13.41 10.87 23.56
C GLY A 171 14.01 12.21 23.10
N LEU A 172 14.29 12.38 21.79
CA LEU A 172 14.90 13.58 21.24
C LEU A 172 14.02 14.83 21.33
N GLN A 173 12.69 14.72 21.47
CA GLN A 173 11.80 15.89 21.35
C GLN A 173 12.17 17.04 22.30
N ALA A 174 12.48 16.72 23.56
CA ALA A 174 12.88 17.72 24.55
C ALA A 174 14.23 18.37 24.18
N ALA A 175 15.20 17.57 23.73
CA ALA A 175 16.48 18.05 23.22
C ALA A 175 16.37 18.88 21.93
N VAL A 176 15.43 18.55 21.03
CA VAL A 176 15.13 19.33 19.81
C VAL A 176 14.56 20.71 20.17
N ARG A 177 13.78 20.80 21.24
CA ARG A 177 13.23 22.08 21.72
C ARG A 177 14.27 22.95 22.42
N SER A 178 15.14 22.35 23.22
CA SER A 178 16.15 23.10 23.98
C SER A 178 17.44 23.34 23.21
N GLY A 179 17.74 22.55 22.17
CA GLY A 179 19.02 22.54 21.47
C GLY A 179 20.13 21.79 22.22
N ASN A 180 19.83 21.21 23.39
CA ASN A 180 20.81 20.51 24.23
C ASN A 180 20.55 19.00 24.21
N PRO A 181 21.53 18.17 23.79
CA PRO A 181 21.39 16.72 23.78
C PRO A 181 21.14 16.08 25.16
N GLU A 182 21.50 16.75 26.25
CA GLU A 182 21.33 16.24 27.62
C GLU A 182 19.87 16.26 28.10
N ASP A 183 19.00 17.05 27.46
CA ASP A 183 17.58 17.17 27.81
C ASP A 183 16.72 16.02 27.24
N MET A 184 17.34 14.94 26.74
CA MET A 184 16.61 13.78 26.25
C MET A 184 15.72 13.17 27.34
N ALA A 185 14.44 13.00 27.02
CA ALA A 185 13.45 12.45 27.93
C ALA A 185 13.28 10.93 27.73
N ASP A 186 12.96 10.20 28.80
CA ASP A 186 12.50 8.81 28.67
C ASP A 186 10.98 8.80 28.44
N LEU A 187 10.57 8.39 27.25
CA LEU A 187 9.16 8.32 26.84
C LEU A 187 8.59 6.90 26.87
N GLN A 188 9.31 5.93 27.43
CA GLN A 188 8.88 4.52 27.45
C GLN A 188 7.48 4.29 28.03
N ASP A 189 6.97 5.17 28.91
CA ASP A 189 5.63 5.05 29.47
C ASP A 189 4.53 5.59 28.56
N ARG A 190 4.88 6.46 27.60
CA ARG A 190 3.95 7.09 26.67
C ARG A 190 3.79 6.33 25.36
N PHE A 191 4.72 5.44 25.01
CA PHE A 191 4.54 4.55 23.85
C PHE A 191 4.84 3.09 24.16
N LYS A 192 4.15 2.18 23.47
CA LYS A 192 4.40 0.73 23.55
C LYS A 192 4.39 0.14 22.14
N ILE A 193 5.40 -0.64 21.81
CA ILE A 193 5.43 -1.47 20.59
C ILE A 193 5.09 -2.90 20.98
N LEU A 194 4.00 -3.44 20.43
CA LEU A 194 3.53 -4.80 20.74
C LEU A 194 3.61 -5.66 19.49
N THR A 195 4.24 -6.83 19.63
CA THR A 195 4.27 -7.85 18.58
C THR A 195 3.24 -8.93 18.91
N PRO A 196 2.25 -9.21 18.03
CA PRO A 196 1.29 -10.29 18.25
C PRO A 196 1.98 -11.65 18.40
N GLU A 197 1.59 -12.48 19.36
CA GLU A 197 2.28 -13.76 19.58
C GLU A 197 2.10 -14.78 18.44
N ALA A 198 1.09 -14.60 17.59
CA ALA A 198 0.79 -15.52 16.48
C ALA A 198 1.56 -15.23 15.18
N ILE A 199 2.49 -14.25 15.16
CA ILE A 199 3.23 -13.86 13.93
C ILE A 199 3.92 -15.02 13.23
N ASN A 200 4.41 -16.01 13.99
CA ASN A 200 5.13 -17.18 13.48
C ASN A 200 4.25 -18.45 13.45
N SER A 201 2.96 -18.34 13.79
CA SER A 201 2.06 -19.50 13.82
C SER A 201 1.57 -19.92 12.43
N PHE A 202 1.63 -19.01 11.45
CA PHE A 202 1.08 -19.21 10.10
C PHE A 202 2.08 -18.84 8.98
N PRO A 203 3.28 -19.44 8.94
CA PRO A 203 4.35 -19.00 8.04
C PRO A 203 4.03 -19.17 6.54
N GLU A 204 3.15 -20.12 6.19
CA GLU A 204 2.73 -20.36 4.80
C GLU A 204 1.60 -19.42 4.34
N HIS A 205 1.06 -18.59 5.24
CA HIS A 205 -0.07 -17.73 4.96
C HIS A 205 0.31 -16.25 4.99
N HIS A 206 0.03 -15.54 3.90
CA HIS A 206 0.21 -14.09 3.79
C HIS A 206 -0.89 -13.32 4.54
N MET A 207 -1.06 -13.53 5.86
CA MET A 207 -2.10 -12.89 6.66
C MET A 207 -1.84 -11.39 6.87
N CYS A 208 -2.89 -10.56 6.80
CA CYS A 208 -2.77 -9.15 7.20
C CYS A 208 -2.63 -9.05 8.73
N LEU A 209 -2.03 -7.96 9.20
CA LEU A 209 -1.70 -7.77 10.62
C LEU A 209 -2.91 -7.87 11.55
N ALA A 210 -4.06 -7.36 11.12
CA ALA A 210 -5.29 -7.47 11.91
C ALA A 210 -5.74 -8.92 12.11
N THR A 211 -5.60 -9.78 11.10
CA THR A 211 -5.87 -11.22 11.22
C THR A 211 -4.91 -11.89 12.20
N VAL A 212 -3.62 -11.56 12.14
CA VAL A 212 -2.61 -12.08 13.08
C VAL A 212 -2.92 -11.63 14.51
N LEU A 213 -3.27 -10.37 14.71
CA LEU A 213 -3.64 -9.81 16.01
C LEU A 213 -4.93 -10.46 16.56
N LYS A 214 -5.93 -10.70 15.72
CA LYS A 214 -7.16 -11.43 16.08
C LYS A 214 -6.86 -12.83 16.61
N TYR A 215 -5.85 -13.51 16.07
CA TYR A 215 -5.40 -14.83 16.54
C TYR A 215 -4.38 -14.78 17.69
N SER A 216 -4.13 -13.59 18.24
CA SER A 216 -3.17 -13.34 19.32
C SER A 216 -3.88 -12.92 20.62
N PRO A 217 -4.55 -13.85 21.34
CA PRO A 217 -5.36 -13.54 22.50
C PRO A 217 -4.57 -12.91 23.67
N ARG A 218 -3.29 -13.25 23.88
CA ARG A 218 -2.45 -12.65 24.92
C ARG A 218 -2.14 -11.20 24.60
N THR A 219 -1.86 -10.89 23.33
CA THR A 219 -1.66 -9.50 22.90
C THR A 219 -2.95 -8.69 23.01
N ILE A 220 -4.11 -9.26 22.65
CA ILE A 220 -5.41 -8.62 22.85
C ILE A 220 -5.70 -8.34 24.33
N GLN A 221 -5.46 -9.31 25.22
CA GLN A 221 -5.62 -9.11 26.67
C GLN A 221 -4.70 -8.00 27.19
N ARG A 222 -3.45 -7.97 26.72
CA ARG A 222 -2.50 -6.90 27.07
C ARG A 222 -2.98 -5.53 26.59
N LEU A 223 -3.53 -5.44 25.37
CA LEU A 223 -4.14 -4.21 24.86
C LEU A 223 -5.30 -3.75 25.73
N GLN A 224 -6.22 -4.66 26.10
CA GLN A 224 -7.36 -4.35 26.97
C GLN A 224 -6.91 -3.77 28.33
N VAL A 225 -5.84 -4.30 28.92
CA VAL A 225 -5.26 -3.77 30.17
C VAL A 225 -4.66 -2.38 29.96
N LEU A 226 -3.93 -2.16 28.85
CA LEU A 226 -3.27 -0.88 28.58
C LEU A 226 -4.27 0.26 28.32
N ILE A 227 -5.42 -0.04 27.71
CA ILE A 227 -6.45 0.95 27.39
C ILE A 227 -7.55 1.05 28.46
N GLN A 228 -7.47 0.26 29.53
CA GLN A 228 -8.50 0.22 30.55
C GLN A 228 -8.74 1.62 31.14
N SER A 229 -10.00 2.08 31.12
CA SER A 229 -10.43 3.38 31.62
C SER A 229 -9.79 4.59 30.93
N ARG A 230 -9.33 4.44 29.68
CA ARG A 230 -8.79 5.53 28.85
C ARG A 230 -9.64 5.69 27.59
N ASP A 231 -9.78 6.92 27.10
CA ASP A 231 -10.28 7.14 25.74
C ASP A 231 -9.26 6.57 24.76
N ALA A 232 -9.68 5.65 23.89
CA ALA A 232 -8.81 5.01 22.92
C ALA A 232 -9.51 4.80 21.58
N TYR A 233 -8.76 4.86 20.49
CA TYR A 233 -9.24 4.51 19.15
C TYR A 233 -8.13 3.90 18.31
N VAL A 234 -8.52 3.17 17.27
CA VAL A 234 -7.59 2.51 16.35
C VAL A 234 -7.44 3.33 15.09
N VAL A 235 -6.20 3.53 14.64
CA VAL A 235 -5.85 4.06 13.32
C VAL A 235 -5.29 2.92 12.48
N GLY A 236 -6.03 2.53 11.44
CA GLY A 236 -5.64 1.44 10.55
C GLY A 236 -4.61 1.84 9.50
N GLY A 237 -4.11 0.84 8.77
CA GLY A 237 -3.58 0.99 7.42
C GLY A 237 -4.73 0.88 6.43
N ILE A 238 -4.84 -0.27 5.78
CA ILE A 238 -5.98 -0.65 4.94
C ILE A 238 -6.86 -1.59 5.76
N LEU A 239 -8.10 -1.15 6.02
CA LEU A 239 -9.00 -1.88 6.89
C LEU A 239 -9.53 -3.17 6.23
N HIS A 240 -9.39 -4.27 6.95
CA HIS A 240 -9.96 -5.58 6.66
C HIS A 240 -11.16 -5.87 7.58
N GLN A 241 -11.93 -6.91 7.27
CA GLN A 241 -13.02 -7.37 8.15
C GLN A 241 -12.52 -7.76 9.55
N ASP A 242 -11.27 -8.21 9.65
CA ASP A 242 -10.67 -8.57 10.93
C ASP A 242 -10.26 -7.34 11.77
N ASP A 243 -10.03 -6.18 11.16
CA ASP A 243 -9.86 -4.92 11.91
C ASP A 243 -11.15 -4.58 12.67
N LEU A 244 -12.32 -4.79 12.04
CA LEU A 244 -13.61 -4.61 12.72
C LEU A 244 -13.78 -5.59 13.88
N ALA A 245 -13.34 -6.84 13.70
CA ALA A 245 -13.40 -7.85 14.76
C ALA A 245 -12.46 -7.52 15.93
N VAL A 246 -11.23 -7.09 15.66
CA VAL A 246 -10.28 -6.64 16.69
C VAL A 246 -10.84 -5.43 17.45
N ALA A 247 -11.36 -4.43 16.73
CA ALA A 247 -11.98 -3.25 17.34
C ALA A 247 -13.19 -3.62 18.22
N ASP A 248 -13.97 -4.63 17.82
CA ASP A 248 -15.09 -5.14 18.61
C ASP A 248 -14.65 -5.86 19.89
N VAL A 249 -13.58 -6.65 19.84
CA VAL A 249 -13.04 -7.29 21.04
C VAL A 249 -12.40 -6.28 22.00
N LEU A 250 -11.78 -5.23 21.47
CA LEU A 250 -11.18 -4.15 22.26
C LEU A 250 -12.22 -3.11 22.72
N GLN A 251 -13.43 -3.12 22.16
CA GLN A 251 -14.49 -2.13 22.41
C GLN A 251 -14.04 -0.67 22.13
N VAL A 252 -13.26 -0.48 21.06
CA VAL A 252 -12.76 0.84 20.64
C VAL A 252 -13.27 1.20 19.23
N PRO A 253 -13.50 2.49 18.93
CA PRO A 253 -13.82 2.92 17.58
C PRO A 253 -12.60 2.85 16.65
N LEU A 254 -12.89 2.80 15.34
CA LEU A 254 -11.89 2.82 14.27
C LEU A 254 -11.96 4.17 13.55
N LEU A 255 -10.81 4.83 13.42
CA LEU A 255 -10.63 5.97 12.51
C LEU A 255 -10.20 5.44 11.14
N GLY A 256 -11.19 5.13 10.30
CA GLY A 256 -10.98 4.65 8.95
C GLY A 256 -12.30 4.26 8.26
N SER A 257 -12.23 4.10 6.95
CA SER A 257 -13.40 3.80 6.11
C SER A 257 -13.85 2.36 6.28
N GLU A 258 -15.14 2.09 6.07
CA GLU A 258 -15.63 0.71 6.02
C GLU A 258 -14.85 -0.10 4.97
N PRO A 259 -14.44 -1.36 5.27
CA PRO A 259 -13.67 -2.18 4.35
C PRO A 259 -14.27 -2.29 2.93
N ALA A 260 -15.60 -2.39 2.79
CA ALA A 260 -16.24 -2.47 1.48
C ALA A 260 -16.16 -1.16 0.69
N VAL A 261 -16.30 -0.01 1.38
CA VAL A 261 -16.13 1.32 0.79
C VAL A 261 -14.68 1.53 0.36
N ALA A 262 -13.74 1.19 1.23
CA ALA A 262 -12.32 1.27 0.94
C ALA A 262 -11.93 0.42 -0.28
N GLN A 263 -12.40 -0.84 -0.33
CA GLN A 263 -12.16 -1.75 -1.45
C GLN A 263 -12.76 -1.24 -2.76
N LEU A 264 -13.96 -0.64 -2.73
CA LEU A 264 -14.63 -0.16 -3.93
C LEU A 264 -13.93 1.06 -4.55
N TYR A 265 -13.56 2.04 -3.72
CA TYR A 265 -13.03 3.33 -4.23
C TYR A 265 -11.51 3.38 -4.33
N SER A 266 -10.78 2.44 -3.73
CA SER A 266 -9.33 2.36 -3.90
C SER A 266 -8.93 1.64 -5.19
N THR A 267 -9.84 1.02 -5.95
CA THR A 267 -9.50 0.48 -7.27
C THR A 267 -9.23 1.60 -8.26
N LYS A 268 -8.48 1.32 -9.34
CA LYS A 268 -8.20 2.32 -10.39
C LYS A 268 -9.49 2.84 -11.03
N SER A 269 -10.43 1.96 -11.37
CA SER A 269 -11.75 2.36 -11.86
C SER A 269 -12.60 3.06 -10.79
N GLY A 270 -12.49 2.62 -9.53
CA GLY A 270 -13.19 3.21 -8.38
C GLY A 270 -12.78 4.66 -8.11
N SER A 271 -11.48 4.96 -8.19
CA SER A 271 -10.95 6.32 -8.03
C SER A 271 -11.42 7.25 -9.15
N LYS A 272 -11.51 6.75 -10.39
CA LYS A 272 -12.08 7.54 -11.50
C LYS A 272 -13.52 7.96 -11.26
N ARG A 273 -14.34 7.12 -10.61
CA ARG A 273 -15.71 7.51 -10.23
C ARG A 273 -15.75 8.66 -9.23
N ILE A 274 -14.80 8.69 -8.28
CA ILE A 274 -14.65 9.80 -7.34
C ILE A 274 -14.25 11.08 -8.09
N PHE A 275 -13.23 11.00 -8.94
CA PHE A 275 -12.74 12.16 -9.69
C PHE A 275 -13.77 12.73 -10.65
N ALA A 276 -14.50 11.87 -11.37
CA ALA A 276 -15.61 12.28 -12.22
C ALA A 276 -16.73 12.96 -11.42
N SER A 277 -17.06 12.44 -10.22
CA SER A 277 -18.05 13.06 -9.32
C SER A 277 -17.57 14.39 -8.76
N ALA A 278 -16.25 14.58 -8.59
CA ALA A 278 -15.64 15.82 -8.11
C ALA A 278 -15.46 16.87 -9.20
N GLY A 279 -15.63 16.51 -10.48
CA GLY A 279 -15.40 17.39 -11.61
C GLY A 279 -13.95 17.89 -11.71
N VAL A 280 -13.00 17.06 -11.27
CA VAL A 280 -11.56 17.35 -11.39
C VAL A 280 -11.02 16.79 -12.70
N GLN A 281 -9.97 17.41 -13.24
CA GLN A 281 -9.35 16.91 -14.46
C GLN A 281 -8.64 15.57 -14.18
N THR A 282 -8.83 14.62 -15.08
CA THR A 282 -8.17 13.31 -15.07
C THR A 282 -7.56 13.06 -16.45
N PRO A 283 -6.57 12.14 -16.57
CA PRO A 283 -6.05 11.78 -17.87
C PRO A 283 -7.20 11.26 -18.77
N PRO A 284 -7.23 11.63 -20.06
CA PRO A 284 -8.13 11.00 -21.03
C PRO A 284 -8.00 9.47 -20.97
N GLY A 285 -9.12 8.77 -20.90
CA GLY A 285 -9.09 7.34 -20.62
C GLY A 285 -10.44 6.70 -20.45
N GLU A 286 -10.43 5.38 -20.34
CA GLU A 286 -11.60 4.52 -20.14
C GLU A 286 -11.34 3.56 -18.98
N TRP A 287 -12.38 3.27 -18.20
CA TRP A 287 -12.30 2.46 -16.97
C TRP A 287 -13.38 1.38 -16.94
N ASP A 288 -13.33 0.47 -15.95
CA ASP A 288 -14.17 -0.74 -15.88
C ASP A 288 -14.05 -1.65 -17.11
N ILE A 289 -12.85 -1.84 -17.65
CA ILE A 289 -12.61 -2.71 -18.81
C ILE A 289 -12.43 -4.17 -18.41
N HIS A 290 -13.32 -5.05 -18.89
CA HIS A 290 -13.35 -6.47 -18.50
C HIS A 290 -13.26 -7.45 -19.70
N SER A 291 -13.23 -6.95 -20.93
CA SER A 291 -13.08 -7.79 -22.13
C SER A 291 -12.08 -7.21 -23.12
N SER A 292 -11.41 -8.09 -23.88
CA SER A 292 -10.47 -7.65 -24.93
C SER A 292 -11.17 -6.83 -26.00
N GLU A 293 -12.42 -7.17 -26.35
CA GLU A 293 -13.21 -6.40 -27.32
C GLU A 293 -13.45 -4.96 -26.83
N GLN A 294 -13.80 -4.80 -25.55
CA GLN A 294 -13.96 -3.49 -24.93
C GLN A 294 -12.63 -2.73 -24.92
N LEU A 295 -11.52 -3.39 -24.57
CA LEU A 295 -10.18 -2.81 -24.57
C LEU A 295 -9.82 -2.22 -25.94
N PHE A 296 -9.91 -3.03 -27.01
CA PHE A 296 -9.54 -2.59 -28.36
C PHE A 296 -10.46 -1.51 -28.89
N ARG A 297 -11.78 -1.62 -28.63
CA ARG A 297 -12.75 -0.59 -29.02
C ARG A 297 -12.47 0.74 -28.32
N ALA A 298 -12.31 0.72 -27.00
CA ALA A 298 -12.04 1.89 -26.18
C ALA A 298 -10.73 2.55 -26.60
N LEU A 299 -9.64 1.78 -26.71
CA LEU A 299 -8.33 2.30 -27.12
C LEU A 299 -8.37 2.90 -28.53
N SER A 300 -9.08 2.28 -29.47
CA SER A 300 -9.22 2.80 -30.84
C SER A 300 -9.91 4.17 -30.87
N GLN A 301 -10.97 4.34 -30.08
CA GLN A 301 -11.68 5.61 -29.95
C GLN A 301 -10.78 6.67 -29.28
N LEU A 302 -10.15 6.30 -28.17
CA LEU A 302 -9.25 7.15 -27.41
C LEU A 302 -8.08 7.69 -28.25
N ILE A 303 -7.46 6.85 -29.10
CA ILE A 303 -6.39 7.26 -30.01
C ILE A 303 -6.89 8.31 -31.01
N LEU A 304 -8.06 8.10 -31.62
CA LEU A 304 -8.61 9.04 -32.60
C LEU A 304 -9.05 10.36 -31.99
N ASP A 305 -9.51 10.34 -30.75
CA ASP A 305 -9.94 11.54 -30.04
C ASP A 305 -8.74 12.32 -29.45
N ASN A 306 -7.60 11.65 -29.24
CA ASN A 306 -6.42 12.22 -28.61
C ASN A 306 -5.16 11.89 -29.45
N MET A 307 -5.12 12.36 -30.70
CA MET A 307 -4.05 12.07 -31.67
C MET A 307 -2.66 12.58 -31.25
N GLU A 308 -2.56 13.45 -30.24
CA GLU A 308 -1.30 13.93 -29.68
C GLU A 308 -0.68 12.98 -28.63
N VAL A 309 -1.47 12.04 -28.10
CA VAL A 309 -1.03 11.12 -27.04
C VAL A 309 -0.19 9.99 -27.62
N GLN A 310 1.12 10.07 -27.40
CA GLN A 310 2.05 9.03 -27.88
C GLN A 310 1.98 7.74 -27.06
N ARG A 311 1.89 7.87 -25.74
CA ARG A 311 1.97 6.75 -24.78
C ARG A 311 0.64 6.55 -24.08
N TRP A 312 0.20 5.30 -24.05
CA TRP A 312 -0.97 4.86 -23.31
C TRP A 312 -0.56 3.95 -22.15
N LEU A 313 -1.18 4.16 -20.99
CA LEU A 313 -1.01 3.36 -19.78
C LEU A 313 -2.18 2.40 -19.63
N PHE A 314 -1.89 1.18 -19.19
CA PHE A 314 -2.86 0.16 -18.80
C PHE A 314 -2.64 -0.13 -17.32
N LYS A 315 -3.68 0.04 -16.50
CA LYS A 315 -3.61 -0.14 -15.04
C LYS A 315 -4.63 -1.17 -14.58
N VAL A 316 -4.17 -2.19 -13.86
CA VAL A 316 -5.03 -3.21 -13.23
C VAL A 316 -5.66 -2.65 -11.95
N ASP A 317 -6.96 -2.85 -11.77
CA ASP A 317 -7.76 -2.20 -10.73
C ASP A 317 -7.27 -2.44 -9.29
N ASP A 318 -6.93 -3.69 -8.97
CA ASP A 318 -6.61 -4.11 -7.60
C ASP A 318 -5.10 -4.00 -7.28
N GLU A 319 -4.26 -3.73 -8.27
CA GLU A 319 -2.82 -3.61 -8.08
C GLU A 319 -2.42 -2.21 -7.56
N ARG A 320 -1.29 -2.13 -6.86
CA ARG A 320 -0.82 -0.91 -6.15
C ARG A 320 0.67 -0.65 -6.38
N GLY A 321 1.13 0.58 -6.11
CA GLY A 321 2.54 0.96 -6.17
C GLY A 321 3.19 0.74 -7.55
N GLY A 322 2.40 0.90 -8.62
CA GLY A 322 2.80 0.68 -10.02
C GLY A 322 3.06 -0.78 -10.42
N ASN A 323 2.76 -1.77 -9.57
CA ASN A 323 3.00 -3.20 -9.88
C ASN A 323 2.11 -3.74 -11.02
N GLY A 324 0.90 -3.22 -11.15
CA GLY A 324 -0.06 -3.57 -12.20
C GLY A 324 -0.19 -2.51 -13.28
N THR A 325 0.90 -1.79 -13.59
CA THR A 325 0.93 -0.82 -14.68
C THR A 325 1.73 -1.39 -15.85
N ALA A 326 1.22 -1.20 -17.07
CA ALA A 326 1.93 -1.43 -18.32
C ALA A 326 1.76 -0.21 -19.21
N TYR A 327 2.66 -0.01 -20.16
CA TYR A 327 2.57 1.11 -21.10
C TYR A 327 2.90 0.69 -22.53
N CYS A 328 2.43 1.47 -23.49
CA CYS A 328 2.75 1.27 -24.90
C CYS A 328 2.79 2.62 -25.65
N ASP A 329 3.84 2.81 -26.45
CA ASP A 329 3.99 3.97 -27.35
C ASP A 329 3.24 3.69 -28.66
N VAL A 330 1.92 3.73 -28.61
CA VAL A 330 1.04 3.20 -29.67
C VAL A 330 1.26 3.91 -31.01
N ILE A 331 1.36 5.25 -31.01
CA ILE A 331 1.51 6.04 -32.24
C ILE A 331 2.78 5.64 -33.01
N SER A 332 3.86 5.32 -32.30
CA SER A 332 5.16 4.95 -32.89
C SER A 332 5.12 3.63 -33.66
N HIS A 333 4.12 2.78 -33.42
CA HIS A 333 4.03 1.42 -33.96
C HIS A 333 2.79 1.20 -34.84
N LEU A 334 1.93 2.21 -34.97
CA LEU A 334 0.68 2.11 -35.72
C LEU A 334 0.91 2.45 -37.20
N GLU A 335 0.81 1.45 -38.09
CA GLU A 335 1.12 1.60 -39.51
C GLU A 335 0.15 2.55 -40.21
N CYS A 336 -1.13 2.47 -39.85
CA CYS A 336 -2.16 3.35 -40.41
C CYS A 336 -2.07 4.81 -39.93
N TYR A 337 -1.24 5.13 -38.94
CA TYR A 337 -1.19 6.47 -38.34
C TYR A 337 -0.91 7.59 -39.34
N HIS A 338 0.07 7.41 -40.23
CA HIS A 338 0.42 8.43 -41.23
C HIS A 338 -0.73 8.75 -42.19
N TRP A 339 -1.55 7.75 -42.53
CA TRP A 339 -2.73 7.96 -43.36
C TRP A 339 -3.82 8.70 -42.56
N ILE A 340 -4.10 8.27 -41.33
CA ILE A 340 -5.10 8.89 -40.45
C ILE A 340 -4.75 10.36 -40.19
N HIS A 341 -3.48 10.65 -39.90
CA HIS A 341 -3.01 12.00 -39.61
C HIS A 341 -3.18 12.94 -40.83
N LYS A 342 -2.93 12.46 -42.05
CA LYS A 342 -3.16 13.24 -43.28
C LYS A 342 -4.65 13.54 -43.48
N GLU A 343 -5.52 12.54 -43.30
CA GLU A 343 -6.96 12.73 -43.40
C GLU A 343 -7.49 13.67 -42.31
N TRP A 344 -6.99 13.54 -41.08
CA TRP A 344 -7.36 14.40 -39.96
C TRP A 344 -6.99 15.87 -40.21
N GLN A 345 -5.77 16.15 -40.71
CA GLN A 345 -5.36 17.52 -41.07
C GLN A 345 -6.18 18.11 -42.22
N GLY A 346 -6.77 17.27 -43.09
CA GLY A 346 -7.58 17.70 -44.23
C GLY A 346 -9.02 18.08 -43.88
N HIS A 347 -9.50 17.79 -42.67
CA HIS A 347 -10.89 18.00 -42.26
C HIS A 347 -11.00 18.90 -41.03
N SER A 348 -12.04 19.72 -40.92
CA SER A 348 -12.35 20.40 -39.65
C SER A 348 -12.79 19.38 -38.59
N PRO A 349 -12.60 19.64 -37.28
CA PRO A 349 -12.95 18.69 -36.21
C PRO A 349 -14.42 18.21 -36.26
N GLU A 350 -15.33 19.11 -36.61
CA GLU A 350 -16.76 18.81 -36.74
C GLU A 350 -17.06 17.86 -37.90
N VAL A 351 -16.39 18.04 -39.04
CA VAL A 351 -16.56 17.19 -40.23
C VAL A 351 -15.88 15.84 -40.02
N TRP A 352 -14.70 15.81 -39.39
CA TRP A 352 -13.99 14.58 -39.04
C TRP A 352 -14.85 13.65 -38.19
N SER A 353 -15.53 14.19 -37.16
CA SER A 353 -16.36 13.41 -36.24
C SER A 353 -17.48 12.61 -36.92
N LYS A 354 -18.00 13.08 -38.05
CA LYS A 354 -19.09 12.45 -38.82
C LYS A 354 -18.63 11.83 -40.15
N SER A 355 -17.32 11.82 -40.40
CA SER A 355 -16.76 11.37 -41.66
C SER A 355 -16.74 9.85 -41.77
N GLN A 356 -16.97 9.33 -42.97
CA GLN A 356 -16.72 7.91 -43.29
C GLN A 356 -15.23 7.56 -43.13
N ALA A 357 -14.33 8.55 -43.27
CA ALA A 357 -12.90 8.40 -43.02
C ALA A 357 -12.59 8.03 -41.56
N ARG A 358 -13.30 8.61 -40.58
CA ARG A 358 -13.17 8.26 -39.15
C ARG A 358 -13.62 6.84 -38.86
N GLU A 359 -14.73 6.38 -39.46
CA GLU A 359 -15.18 4.98 -39.32
C GLU A 359 -14.15 4.00 -39.91
N LEU A 360 -13.60 4.31 -41.09
CA LEU A 360 -12.53 3.52 -41.70
C LEU A 360 -11.25 3.52 -40.86
N ALA A 361 -10.91 4.66 -40.23
CA ALA A 361 -9.77 4.76 -39.32
C ALA A 361 -9.97 3.86 -38.07
N LEU A 362 -11.15 3.88 -37.46
CA LEU A 362 -11.48 2.98 -36.33
C LEU A 362 -11.28 1.50 -36.71
N VAL A 363 -11.77 1.10 -37.88
CA VAL A 363 -11.64 -0.29 -38.35
C VAL A 363 -10.16 -0.66 -38.52
N LYS A 364 -9.37 0.19 -39.19
CA LYS A 364 -7.93 -0.06 -39.38
C LYS A 364 -7.18 -0.17 -38.05
N ILE A 365 -7.38 0.79 -37.15
CA ILE A 365 -6.75 0.76 -35.82
C ILE A 365 -7.12 -0.53 -35.08
N SER A 366 -8.42 -0.87 -35.05
CA SER A 366 -8.89 -2.06 -34.33
C SER A 366 -8.33 -3.37 -34.86
N GLN A 367 -7.95 -3.44 -36.15
CA GLN A 367 -7.32 -4.60 -36.76
C GLN A 367 -5.82 -4.70 -36.42
N GLU A 368 -5.13 -3.57 -36.31
CA GLU A 368 -3.69 -3.52 -36.00
C GLU A 368 -3.41 -3.68 -34.48
N LEU A 369 -4.29 -3.15 -33.62
CA LEU A 369 -4.07 -3.08 -32.16
C LEU A 369 -3.75 -4.42 -31.49
N PRO A 370 -4.43 -5.55 -31.76
CA PRO A 370 -4.14 -6.81 -31.08
C PRO A 370 -2.69 -7.28 -31.29
N GLY A 371 -2.19 -7.17 -32.52
CA GLY A 371 -0.81 -7.53 -32.87
C GLY A 371 0.19 -6.54 -32.28
N LEU A 372 -0.10 -5.24 -32.37
CA LEU A 372 0.73 -4.17 -31.84
C LEU A 372 0.90 -4.30 -30.32
N LEU A 373 -0.19 -4.44 -29.57
CA LEU A 373 -0.13 -4.54 -28.12
C LEU A 373 0.61 -5.81 -27.66
N ALA A 374 0.43 -6.93 -28.37
CA ALA A 374 1.12 -8.17 -28.05
C ALA A 374 2.65 -8.07 -28.19
N GLN A 375 3.14 -7.21 -29.08
CA GLN A 375 4.57 -7.06 -29.36
C GLN A 375 5.22 -5.90 -28.58
N HIS A 376 4.47 -4.82 -28.32
CA HIS A 376 5.05 -3.55 -27.87
C HIS A 376 4.62 -3.11 -26.47
N VAL A 377 3.64 -3.75 -25.83
CA VAL A 377 3.31 -3.40 -24.44
C VAL A 377 4.41 -3.85 -23.49
N GLN A 378 4.81 -2.96 -22.59
CA GLN A 378 5.83 -3.22 -21.58
C GLN A 378 5.22 -3.11 -20.17
N PRO A 379 5.12 -4.22 -19.43
CA PRO A 379 4.78 -4.19 -18.02
C PRO A 379 5.87 -3.50 -17.20
N VAL A 380 5.49 -2.59 -16.30
CA VAL A 380 6.44 -1.86 -15.44
C VAL A 380 7.12 -2.78 -14.44
N ASN A 381 6.39 -3.78 -13.91
CA ASN A 381 6.93 -4.80 -13.04
C ASN A 381 7.00 -6.15 -13.76
N GLU A 382 8.07 -6.36 -14.52
CA GLU A 382 8.33 -7.60 -15.26
C GLU A 382 8.44 -8.83 -14.36
N LYS A 383 8.85 -8.67 -13.09
CA LYS A 383 8.90 -9.79 -12.12
C LYS A 383 7.50 -10.32 -11.81
N ARG A 384 6.51 -9.42 -11.71
CA ARG A 384 5.11 -9.76 -11.46
C ARG A 384 4.42 -10.22 -12.74
N PHE A 385 4.62 -9.48 -13.83
CA PHE A 385 4.00 -9.71 -15.13
C PHE A 385 5.09 -9.87 -16.20
N PRO A 386 5.62 -11.09 -16.38
CA PRO A 386 6.72 -11.31 -17.33
C PRO A 386 6.28 -11.24 -18.79
N THR A 387 4.97 -11.33 -19.07
CA THR A 387 4.41 -11.27 -20.42
C THR A 387 3.13 -10.44 -20.44
N TRP A 388 2.86 -9.80 -21.58
CA TRP A 388 1.59 -9.10 -21.83
C TRP A 388 0.38 -10.01 -21.61
N GLU A 389 0.45 -11.28 -22.01
CA GLU A 389 -0.67 -12.22 -21.84
C GLU A 389 -1.09 -12.39 -20.37
N LYS A 390 -0.11 -12.57 -19.47
CA LYS A 390 -0.40 -12.70 -18.03
C LYS A 390 -0.94 -11.40 -17.43
N PHE A 391 -0.39 -10.27 -17.89
CA PHE A 391 -0.91 -8.95 -17.52
C PHE A 391 -2.37 -8.81 -17.96
N LEU A 392 -2.65 -9.06 -19.24
CA LEU A 392 -3.97 -8.92 -19.84
C LEU A 392 -5.00 -9.86 -19.21
N GLN A 393 -4.64 -11.12 -18.92
CA GLN A 393 -5.53 -12.03 -18.19
C GLN A 393 -5.93 -11.45 -16.83
N THR A 394 -4.98 -10.87 -16.11
CA THR A 394 -5.24 -10.25 -14.80
C THR A 394 -6.09 -8.99 -14.94
N PHE A 395 -5.71 -8.09 -15.87
CA PHE A 395 -6.41 -6.86 -16.23
C PHE A 395 -7.89 -7.13 -16.55
N LEU A 396 -8.17 -8.10 -17.42
CA LEU A 396 -9.55 -8.43 -17.80
C LEU A 396 -10.33 -9.13 -16.69
N SER A 397 -9.67 -9.91 -15.84
CA SER A 397 -10.32 -10.62 -14.74
C SER A 397 -10.73 -9.73 -13.57
N GLN A 398 -9.98 -8.65 -13.34
CA GLN A 398 -10.17 -7.74 -12.21
C GLN A 398 -10.85 -6.44 -12.61
N GLY A 399 -10.80 -6.08 -13.90
CA GLY A 399 -11.07 -4.73 -14.35
C GLY A 399 -9.77 -3.95 -14.51
N GLY A 400 -9.80 -2.99 -15.42
CA GLY A 400 -8.67 -2.09 -15.58
C GLY A 400 -9.02 -0.81 -16.31
N VAL A 401 -8.04 0.08 -16.28
CA VAL A 401 -8.14 1.46 -16.79
C VAL A 401 -7.09 1.67 -17.87
N ILE A 402 -7.51 2.32 -18.96
CA ILE A 402 -6.63 2.92 -19.97
C ILE A 402 -6.50 4.40 -19.63
N GLU A 403 -5.28 4.93 -19.60
CA GLU A 403 -5.04 6.37 -19.40
C GLU A 403 -4.01 6.89 -20.40
N ALA A 404 -4.23 8.10 -20.89
CA ALA A 404 -3.24 8.85 -21.64
C ALA A 404 -2.06 9.21 -20.72
N PHE A 405 -0.85 9.03 -21.24
CA PHE A 405 0.34 9.60 -20.62
C PHE A 405 0.55 11.04 -21.13
N PRO A 406 0.83 12.02 -20.26
CA PRO A 406 1.01 13.41 -20.70
C PRO A 406 2.13 13.55 -21.75
N PHE A 407 1.86 14.28 -22.83
CA PHE A 407 2.86 14.61 -23.83
C PHE A 407 3.62 15.89 -23.43
N SER A 408 4.59 15.74 -22.53
CA SER A 408 5.42 16.85 -22.03
C SER A 408 6.85 16.36 -21.72
N THR A 409 7.82 17.26 -21.86
CA THR A 409 9.21 17.04 -21.43
C THR A 409 9.39 17.22 -19.92
N SER A 410 8.49 17.95 -19.27
CA SER A 410 8.50 18.18 -17.82
C SER A 410 7.20 17.62 -17.23
N ILE A 411 7.33 16.51 -16.49
CA ILE A 411 6.25 15.81 -15.81
C ILE A 411 6.69 15.61 -14.37
N THR A 412 5.80 15.90 -13.43
CA THR A 412 6.06 15.66 -12.00
C THR A 412 4.84 15.03 -11.37
N ASN A 413 5.04 13.91 -10.67
CA ASN A 413 3.98 13.29 -9.89
C ASN A 413 4.00 13.86 -8.47
N LEU A 414 2.82 14.00 -7.88
CA LEU A 414 2.66 14.47 -6.52
C LEU A 414 1.77 13.50 -5.75
N THR A 415 2.04 13.35 -4.45
CA THR A 415 1.12 12.70 -3.52
C THR A 415 0.67 13.72 -2.48
N VAL A 416 -0.63 13.78 -2.25
CA VAL A 416 -1.23 14.61 -1.21
C VAL A 416 -2.01 13.73 -0.26
N ASP A 417 -1.73 13.85 1.03
CA ASP A 417 -2.40 13.12 2.09
C ASP A 417 -3.45 14.01 2.76
N LEU A 418 -4.65 13.44 2.93
CA LEU A 418 -5.79 14.09 3.57
C LEU A 418 -6.31 13.25 4.72
N LEU A 419 -7.00 13.92 5.64
CA LEU A 419 -7.75 13.32 6.74
C LEU A 419 -9.19 13.81 6.68
N ILE A 420 -10.14 12.86 6.63
CA ILE A 420 -11.54 13.13 6.97
C ILE A 420 -11.70 12.81 8.44
N GLU A 421 -11.84 13.84 9.27
CA GLU A 421 -12.11 13.68 10.69
C GLU A 421 -13.51 13.06 10.93
N PRO A 422 -13.76 12.43 12.09
CA PRO A 422 -15.10 11.91 12.45
C PRO A 422 -16.21 12.96 12.43
N THR A 423 -15.90 14.24 12.58
CA THR A 423 -16.82 15.38 12.43
C THR A 423 -17.22 15.64 10.97
N GLY A 424 -16.48 15.08 10.01
CA GLY A 424 -16.61 15.33 8.58
C GLY A 424 -15.80 16.54 8.09
N GLU A 425 -14.92 17.10 8.91
CA GLU A 425 -13.94 18.09 8.47
C GLU A 425 -12.86 17.43 7.61
N VAL A 426 -12.56 18.02 6.46
CA VAL A 426 -11.54 17.54 5.53
C VAL A 426 -10.30 18.43 5.67
N THR A 427 -9.17 17.83 6.03
CA THR A 427 -7.91 18.55 6.20
C THR A 427 -6.80 17.92 5.37
N MET A 428 -5.95 18.75 4.77
CA MET A 428 -4.72 18.30 4.11
C MET A 428 -3.62 18.19 5.18
N VAL A 429 -2.97 17.03 5.27
CA VAL A 429 -2.01 16.70 6.33
C VAL A 429 -0.58 16.53 5.84
N SER A 430 -0.39 16.22 4.55
CA SER A 430 0.92 16.21 3.91
C SER A 430 0.80 16.43 2.41
N SER A 431 1.86 16.96 1.80
CA SER A 431 1.98 17.13 0.35
C SER A 431 3.45 16.96 -0.05
N GLY A 432 3.70 16.25 -1.14
CA GLY A 432 5.06 16.03 -1.61
C GLY A 432 5.17 15.66 -3.09
N ASP A 433 6.29 16.02 -3.72
CA ASP A 433 6.60 15.61 -5.09
C ASP A 433 7.25 14.23 -5.05
N GLN A 434 6.81 13.29 -5.90
CA GLN A 434 7.31 11.91 -5.90
C GLN A 434 8.70 11.80 -6.56
N LEU A 435 9.49 10.86 -6.06
CA LEU A 435 10.75 10.40 -6.66
C LEU A 435 10.58 9.01 -7.26
N HIS A 436 11.16 8.74 -8.42
CA HIS A 436 10.89 7.57 -9.26
C HIS A 436 12.14 6.68 -9.48
N ALA A 437 12.86 6.37 -8.41
CA ALA A 437 14.06 5.52 -8.44
C ALA A 437 13.82 4.09 -8.99
N GLU A 438 12.60 3.57 -8.96
CA GLU A 438 12.28 2.22 -9.46
C GLU A 438 11.54 2.21 -10.80
N GLY A 439 11.66 3.30 -11.57
CA GLY A 439 11.07 3.50 -12.88
C GLY A 439 10.02 4.63 -12.88
N PRO A 440 9.70 5.19 -14.07
CA PRO A 440 8.95 6.45 -14.21
C PRO A 440 7.50 6.42 -13.68
N LEU A 441 7.00 5.24 -13.30
CA LEU A 441 5.62 5.02 -12.87
C LEU A 441 5.55 4.39 -11.46
N ARG A 442 6.66 4.37 -10.72
CA ARG A 442 6.74 3.79 -9.36
C ARG A 442 7.37 4.77 -8.40
N SER A 443 6.55 5.32 -7.51
CA SER A 443 7.02 6.17 -6.42
C SER A 443 7.91 5.38 -5.45
N SER A 444 9.07 5.95 -5.15
CA SER A 444 10.11 5.39 -4.31
C SER A 444 10.50 6.31 -3.16
N GLY A 445 10.08 7.56 -3.20
CA GLY A 445 10.40 8.60 -2.23
C GLY A 445 9.63 9.87 -2.55
N THR A 446 9.86 10.91 -1.77
CA THR A 446 9.15 12.18 -1.92
C THR A 446 9.95 13.37 -1.38
N THR A 447 9.72 14.54 -1.95
CA THR A 447 10.11 15.83 -1.37
C THR A 447 8.97 16.38 -0.52
N ILE A 448 9.25 17.00 0.63
CA ILE A 448 8.23 17.57 1.52
C ILE A 448 8.66 18.98 1.92
N PRO A 449 7.82 20.02 1.76
CA PRO A 449 6.53 20.01 1.06
C PRO A 449 6.70 19.96 -0.47
N GLN A 450 5.60 19.74 -1.20
CA GLN A 450 5.59 19.85 -2.66
C GLN A 450 5.89 21.28 -3.14
N ARG A 451 6.54 21.42 -4.30
CA ARG A 451 6.83 22.72 -4.94
C ARG A 451 6.44 22.79 -6.41
N SER A 452 5.89 21.71 -6.97
CA SER A 452 5.62 21.65 -8.41
C SER A 452 4.30 22.31 -8.81
N VAL A 453 3.33 22.44 -7.90
CA VAL A 453 2.01 22.99 -8.18
C VAL A 453 1.69 24.16 -7.25
N ASP A 454 0.99 25.16 -7.76
CA ASP A 454 0.45 26.25 -6.94
C ASP A 454 -0.43 25.69 -5.80
N PRO A 455 -0.11 25.98 -4.52
CA PRO A 455 -0.90 25.52 -3.39
C PRO A 455 -2.39 25.87 -3.49
N ALA A 456 -2.75 27.03 -4.06
CA ALA A 456 -4.15 27.43 -4.20
C ALA A 456 -4.94 26.48 -5.12
N VAL A 457 -4.32 26.06 -6.24
CA VAL A 457 -4.89 25.09 -7.17
C VAL A 457 -5.03 23.73 -6.50
N LEU A 458 -3.97 23.28 -5.82
CA LEU A 458 -3.95 21.98 -5.15
C LEU A 458 -5.01 21.89 -4.06
N ASN A 459 -5.12 22.91 -3.20
CA ASN A 459 -6.16 22.99 -2.17
C ASN A 459 -7.57 22.90 -2.76
N SER A 460 -7.84 23.62 -3.84
CA SER A 460 -9.14 23.60 -4.50
C SER A 460 -9.51 22.20 -5.02
N LEU A 461 -8.56 21.50 -5.65
CA LEU A 461 -8.75 20.12 -6.13
C LEU A 461 -8.98 19.16 -4.95
N CYS A 462 -8.13 19.24 -3.93
CA CYS A 462 -8.18 18.41 -2.73
C CYS A 462 -9.49 18.61 -1.95
N SER A 463 -9.98 19.84 -1.79
CA SER A 463 -11.28 20.11 -1.16
C SER A 463 -12.44 19.49 -1.93
N LYS A 464 -12.47 19.61 -3.26
CA LYS A 464 -13.53 19.00 -4.09
C LYS A 464 -13.54 17.48 -3.97
N ILE A 465 -12.36 16.85 -4.09
CA ILE A 465 -12.23 15.39 -3.97
C ILE A 465 -12.60 14.93 -2.56
N GLY A 466 -12.13 15.63 -1.54
CA GLY A 466 -12.42 15.31 -0.14
C GLY A 466 -13.91 15.37 0.22
N GLU A 467 -14.64 16.39 -0.24
CA GLU A 467 -16.10 16.46 -0.04
C GLU A 467 -16.85 15.33 -0.76
N VAL A 468 -16.41 14.93 -1.95
CA VAL A 468 -16.97 13.75 -2.63
C VAL A 468 -16.65 12.48 -1.84
N CYS A 469 -15.41 12.24 -1.45
CA CYS A 469 -15.02 11.09 -0.62
C CYS A 469 -15.90 10.98 0.63
N LYS A 470 -16.07 12.09 1.35
CA LYS A 470 -16.97 12.19 2.51
C LYS A 470 -18.41 11.81 2.16
N SER A 471 -18.96 12.34 1.06
CA SER A 471 -20.32 11.99 0.60
C SER A 471 -20.50 10.51 0.25
N LYS A 472 -19.40 9.83 -0.13
CA LYS A 472 -19.36 8.40 -0.42
C LYS A 472 -19.06 7.52 0.80
N GLY A 473 -18.99 8.10 2.00
CA GLY A 473 -18.78 7.37 3.26
C GLY A 473 -17.32 7.07 3.57
N VAL A 474 -16.37 7.76 2.95
CA VAL A 474 -14.95 7.69 3.31
C VAL A 474 -14.72 8.42 4.63
N LEU A 475 -13.96 7.80 5.53
CA LEU A 475 -13.54 8.32 6.82
C LEU A 475 -12.06 7.99 7.06
N GLY A 476 -11.34 8.88 7.76
CA GLY A 476 -9.94 8.69 8.11
C GLY A 476 -8.96 9.18 7.03
N TYR A 477 -7.75 8.62 7.05
CA TYR A 477 -6.67 9.03 6.17
C TYR A 477 -6.81 8.45 4.76
N PHE A 478 -6.47 9.25 3.77
CA PHE A 478 -6.37 8.84 2.37
C PHE A 478 -5.39 9.71 1.60
N SER A 479 -4.93 9.22 0.46
CA SER A 479 -3.95 9.89 -0.38
C SER A 479 -4.46 10.04 -1.81
N ILE A 480 -4.12 11.15 -2.45
CA ILE A 480 -4.43 11.43 -3.85
C ILE A 480 -3.12 11.62 -4.61
N ASP A 481 -2.98 10.91 -5.73
CA ASP A 481 -1.85 11.08 -6.63
C ASP A 481 -2.23 11.96 -7.82
N PHE A 482 -1.45 13.01 -8.03
CA PHE A 482 -1.58 13.93 -9.16
C PHE A 482 -0.39 13.82 -10.11
N VAL A 483 -0.60 14.23 -11.35
CA VAL A 483 0.46 14.48 -12.32
C VAL A 483 0.34 15.91 -12.81
N ALA A 484 1.40 16.68 -12.62
CA ALA A 484 1.54 18.04 -13.12
C ALA A 484 2.48 18.07 -14.32
N PHE A 485 2.11 18.80 -15.36
CA PHE A 485 2.92 18.97 -16.56
C PHE A 485 2.55 20.27 -17.28
N THR A 486 3.46 20.79 -18.08
CA THR A 486 3.21 21.96 -18.93
C THR A 486 2.73 21.50 -20.29
N HIS A 487 1.55 21.95 -20.71
CA HIS A 487 1.01 21.59 -22.00
C HIS A 487 1.82 22.22 -23.14
N SER A 488 2.25 21.43 -24.13
CA SER A 488 3.17 21.87 -25.19
C SER A 488 2.62 23.02 -26.05
N GLN A 489 1.32 23.01 -26.35
CA GLN A 489 0.66 24.02 -27.19
C GLN A 489 0.24 25.29 -26.42
N THR A 490 -0.42 25.15 -25.26
CA THR A 490 -0.95 26.30 -24.50
C THR A 490 0.08 26.91 -23.55
N ARG A 491 1.18 26.19 -23.26
CA ARG A 491 2.18 26.53 -22.22
C ARG A 491 1.61 26.67 -20.80
N GLU A 492 0.36 26.28 -20.58
CA GLU A 492 -0.28 26.30 -19.27
C GLU A 492 0.07 25.03 -18.48
N GLN A 493 0.21 25.18 -17.15
CA GLN A 493 0.36 24.03 -16.26
C GLN A 493 -1.00 23.32 -16.11
N GLN A 494 -1.02 22.03 -16.42
CA GLN A 494 -2.17 21.16 -16.17
C GLN A 494 -1.87 20.20 -15.02
N VAL A 495 -2.91 19.85 -14.27
CA VAL A 495 -2.84 18.94 -13.12
C VAL A 495 -3.94 17.91 -13.26
N TRP A 496 -3.55 16.65 -13.42
CA TRP A 496 -4.47 15.53 -13.56
C TRP A 496 -4.48 14.66 -12.30
N ALA A 497 -5.68 14.34 -11.80
CA ALA A 497 -5.86 13.35 -10.74
C ALA A 497 -5.74 11.93 -11.33
N THR A 498 -4.79 11.15 -10.81
CA THR A 498 -4.44 9.84 -11.38
C THR A 498 -4.87 8.68 -10.49
N ASP A 499 -4.73 8.80 -9.17
CA ASP A 499 -4.94 7.70 -8.23
C ASP A 499 -5.47 8.16 -6.87
N LEU A 500 -6.14 7.26 -6.16
CA LEU A 500 -6.72 7.48 -4.83
C LEU A 500 -6.52 6.24 -3.97
N ASP A 501 -5.83 6.38 -2.85
CA ASP A 501 -5.61 5.29 -1.89
C ASP A 501 -6.24 5.62 -0.55
N LEU A 502 -7.26 4.84 -0.14
CA LEU A 502 -7.99 5.06 1.12
C LEU A 502 -7.27 4.44 2.31
N CYS A 503 -6.06 4.90 2.57
CA CYS A 503 -5.25 4.45 3.69
C CYS A 503 -4.29 5.54 4.19
N TYR A 504 -3.67 5.25 5.31
CA TYR A 504 -2.54 6.03 5.81
C TYR A 504 -1.29 5.70 4.98
N SER A 505 -0.66 6.70 4.38
CA SER A 505 0.47 6.50 3.46
C SER A 505 1.83 6.46 4.14
N ASP A 506 2.82 5.96 3.41
CA ASP A 506 4.22 6.02 3.80
C ASP A 506 4.76 7.45 3.84
N GLN A 507 4.31 8.31 2.90
CA GLN A 507 4.63 9.73 2.89
C GLN A 507 4.16 10.41 4.17
N LEU A 508 2.93 10.16 4.61
CA LEU A 508 2.41 10.71 5.84
C LEU A 508 3.22 10.24 7.06
N ALA A 509 3.59 8.96 7.12
CA ALA A 509 4.43 8.44 8.21
C ALA A 509 5.80 9.15 8.27
N LEU A 510 6.45 9.35 7.12
CA LEU A 510 7.72 10.08 7.02
C LEU A 510 7.55 11.57 7.35
N THR A 511 6.40 12.16 7.00
CA THR A 511 6.05 13.54 7.36
C THR A 511 5.89 13.68 8.87
N GLN A 512 5.24 12.74 9.56
CA GLN A 512 5.13 12.76 11.02
C GLN A 512 6.50 12.72 11.69
N LEU A 513 7.42 11.90 11.18
CA LEU A 513 8.81 11.87 11.66
C LEU A 513 9.53 13.20 11.42
N LEU A 514 9.37 13.80 10.24
CA LEU A 514 9.94 15.09 9.89
C LEU A 514 9.48 16.19 10.86
N LEU A 515 8.17 16.29 11.11
CA LEU A 515 7.60 17.26 12.05
C LEU A 515 8.11 17.01 13.47
N TYR A 516 8.25 15.74 13.85
CA TYR A 516 8.75 15.35 15.16
C TYR A 516 10.18 15.80 15.43
N VAL A 517 11.11 15.52 14.51
CA VAL A 517 12.54 15.81 14.71
C VAL A 517 12.89 17.27 14.50
N THR A 518 12.00 18.05 13.87
CA THR A 518 12.21 19.49 13.66
C THR A 518 11.41 20.37 14.63
N ASP A 519 10.43 19.80 15.36
CA ASP A 519 9.38 20.55 16.05
C ASP A 519 8.75 21.60 15.11
N GLY A 520 8.61 21.22 13.83
CA GLY A 520 8.15 22.06 12.75
C GLY A 520 6.65 21.99 12.54
N ASN A 521 6.10 22.98 11.86
CA ASN A 521 4.71 23.02 11.44
C ASN A 521 4.63 23.03 9.91
N LEU A 522 3.82 22.13 9.34
CA LEU A 522 3.56 22.06 7.91
C LEU A 522 2.21 22.71 7.62
N ASP A 523 2.26 23.93 7.09
CA ASP A 523 1.07 24.56 6.51
C ASP A 523 0.90 24.08 5.06
N CYS A 524 0.08 23.05 4.92
CA CYS A 524 -0.31 22.50 3.63
C CYS A 524 -1.01 23.56 2.74
N GLY A 525 -1.73 24.52 3.33
CA GLY A 525 -2.45 25.58 2.61
C GLY A 525 -1.52 26.47 1.78
N SER A 526 -0.34 26.78 2.32
CA SER A 526 0.71 27.56 1.67
C SER A 526 1.86 26.72 1.11
N SER A 527 1.82 25.39 1.31
CA SER A 527 2.94 24.46 1.07
C SER A 527 4.25 24.96 1.70
N LEU A 528 4.16 25.43 2.95
CA LEU A 528 5.31 25.89 3.73
C LEU A 528 5.52 24.99 4.94
N LEU A 529 6.73 24.45 5.04
CA LEU A 529 7.21 23.82 6.26
C LEU A 529 8.07 24.83 7.01
N GLN A 530 7.62 25.22 8.19
CA GLN A 530 8.33 26.16 9.06
C GLN A 530 8.89 25.42 10.27
N GLY A 531 10.20 25.56 10.50
CA GLY A 531 10.86 25.08 11.71
C GLY A 531 11.30 26.26 12.59
N PRO A 532 11.37 26.08 13.92
CA PRO A 532 12.05 27.05 14.78
C PRO A 532 13.51 27.20 14.32
N LEU A 533 14.03 28.42 14.24
CA LEU A 533 15.45 28.64 13.95
C LEU A 533 16.31 27.94 15.01
N GLY A 534 17.36 27.27 14.53
CA GLY A 534 18.42 26.77 15.40
C GLY A 534 19.10 27.91 16.15
N SER A 535 19.66 27.63 17.33
CA SER A 535 20.41 28.60 18.12
C SER A 535 21.74 28.92 17.45
N LYS A 536 21.74 29.69 16.36
CA LYS A 536 22.96 30.31 15.86
C LYS A 536 23.39 31.33 16.92
N GLU A 537 24.41 30.99 17.71
CA GLU A 537 25.17 32.00 18.43
C GLU A 537 25.57 33.07 17.41
N SER A 538 25.04 34.26 17.60
CA SER A 538 25.25 35.41 16.74
C SER A 538 26.74 35.71 16.62
N ARG A 539 27.37 35.30 15.51
CA ARG A 539 28.75 35.71 15.16
C ARG A 539 28.89 36.39 13.80
N SER A 540 27.80 36.73 13.11
CA SER A 540 27.89 37.41 11.81
C SER A 540 26.78 38.43 11.53
N GLN A 541 26.29 39.12 12.56
CA GLN A 541 25.50 40.35 12.40
C GLN A 541 25.87 41.41 13.45
N GLN A 542 27.16 41.75 13.52
CA GLN A 542 27.58 43.10 13.90
C GLN A 542 28.41 43.65 12.75
N ILE A 543 27.74 44.34 11.81
CA ILE A 543 28.22 45.54 11.10
C ILE A 543 27.05 45.97 10.19
N GLN A 544 26.53 47.18 10.47
CA GLN A 544 25.66 48.04 9.62
C GLN A 544 24.21 47.54 9.39
N HIS A 545 23.12 48.29 9.56
CA HIS A 545 22.91 49.73 9.74
C HIS A 545 21.53 49.97 10.39
N LYS A 546 21.43 50.99 11.26
CA LYS A 546 20.20 51.55 11.83
C LYS A 546 19.12 51.83 10.77
N ARG A 547 17.90 51.32 10.97
CA ARG A 547 16.66 52.09 10.73
C ARG A 547 15.48 51.56 11.55
N THR A 548 14.83 52.50 12.20
CA THR A 548 13.71 52.39 13.14
C THR A 548 12.38 52.09 12.44
N LYS A 549 11.60 51.14 12.98
CA LYS A 549 10.17 51.26 13.37
C LYS A 549 9.70 49.96 14.06
N PRO A 550 8.82 50.02 15.07
CA PRO A 550 8.38 48.84 15.81
C PRO A 550 7.15 48.23 15.14
N VAL A 551 7.19 46.93 14.84
CA VAL A 551 5.99 46.13 14.57
C VAL A 551 6.01 44.96 15.55
N SER A 552 4.98 44.92 16.36
CA SER A 552 4.65 43.88 17.33
C SER A 552 4.20 42.60 16.63
N SER A 553 4.95 41.51 16.81
CA SER A 553 4.43 40.14 16.86
C SER A 553 5.50 39.21 17.44
N ASP A 554 5.23 38.64 18.61
CA ASP A 554 6.05 37.65 19.33
C ASP A 554 6.07 36.29 18.61
N ALA A 555 6.53 36.23 17.36
CA ALA A 555 6.80 34.97 16.66
C ALA A 555 8.32 34.79 16.56
N ALA A 556 8.83 33.69 17.12
CA ALA A 556 10.23 33.30 16.93
C ALA A 556 10.54 33.25 15.43
N PRO A 557 11.71 33.75 14.99
CA PRO A 557 12.03 33.76 13.57
C PRO A 557 12.07 32.31 13.05
N SER A 558 11.34 32.03 11.97
CA SER A 558 11.17 30.70 11.39
C SER A 558 11.79 30.66 9.99
N SER A 559 12.64 29.67 9.69
CA SER A 559 13.16 29.45 8.34
C SER A 559 12.34 28.39 7.60
N PRO A 560 12.16 28.52 6.27
CA PRO A 560 11.57 27.45 5.47
C PRO A 560 12.48 26.22 5.55
N ARG A 561 11.85 25.05 5.70
CA ARG A 561 12.54 23.75 5.68
C ARG A 561 12.04 22.93 4.51
N TYR A 562 12.94 22.12 3.98
CA TYR A 562 12.63 21.13 2.96
C TYR A 562 13.19 19.80 3.41
N ALA A 563 12.50 18.73 3.02
CA ALA A 563 12.94 17.38 3.27
C ALA A 563 12.86 16.53 1.99
N VAL A 564 13.75 15.55 1.91
CA VAL A 564 13.66 14.45 0.94
C VAL A 564 13.60 13.17 1.74
N ALA A 565 12.58 12.35 1.49
CA ALA A 565 12.25 11.20 2.31
C ALA A 565 11.98 9.96 1.44
N SER A 566 12.39 8.80 1.92
CA SER A 566 12.05 7.51 1.29
C SER A 566 11.96 6.40 2.34
N SER A 567 10.93 5.55 2.26
CA SER A 567 10.79 4.30 3.03
C SER A 567 11.25 3.06 2.24
N GLN A 568 11.58 3.22 0.96
CA GLN A 568 11.76 2.11 0.02
C GLN A 568 13.21 1.90 -0.43
N LEU A 569 14.19 2.49 0.26
CA LEU A 569 15.60 2.31 -0.08
C LEU A 569 16.03 0.87 0.20
N ARG A 570 16.63 0.21 -0.80
CA ARG A 570 17.07 -1.19 -0.70
C ARG A 570 18.53 -1.39 -1.11
N HIS A 571 19.22 -2.23 -0.37
CA HIS A 571 20.60 -2.64 -0.66
C HIS A 571 20.91 -4.02 -0.06
N SER A 572 21.29 -4.98 -0.90
CA SER A 572 21.50 -6.37 -0.45
C SER A 572 22.63 -6.52 0.59
N SER A 573 23.68 -5.71 0.51
CA SER A 573 24.81 -5.75 1.46
C SER A 573 24.47 -5.31 2.89
N LEU A 574 23.30 -4.68 3.13
CA LEU A 574 22.86 -4.32 4.48
C LEU A 574 22.59 -5.55 5.36
N THR A 575 22.28 -6.69 4.75
CA THR A 575 22.00 -7.98 5.43
C THR A 575 23.10 -8.36 6.44
N GLY A 576 24.36 -8.03 6.14
CA GLY A 576 25.52 -8.41 6.95
C GLY A 576 25.96 -7.40 8.00
N ILE A 577 25.29 -6.26 8.14
CA ILE A 577 25.75 -5.12 8.95
C ILE A 577 24.75 -4.86 10.09
N SER A 578 25.24 -4.68 11.32
CA SER A 578 24.39 -4.25 12.45
C SER A 578 24.01 -2.77 12.32
N TYR A 579 22.84 -2.38 12.85
CA TYR A 579 22.39 -1.00 12.74
C TYR A 579 23.32 -0.02 13.47
N ASN A 580 23.86 -0.41 14.62
CA ASN A 580 24.84 0.36 15.36
C ASN A 580 26.10 0.62 14.55
N LEU A 581 26.61 -0.39 13.84
CA LEU A 581 27.78 -0.20 12.97
C LEU A 581 27.45 0.71 11.80
N LEU A 582 26.30 0.51 11.15
CA LEU A 582 25.83 1.37 10.05
C LEU A 582 25.72 2.84 10.49
N LEU A 583 25.04 3.10 11.61
CA LEU A 583 24.83 4.45 12.15
C LEU A 583 26.16 5.10 12.58
N HIS A 584 27.08 4.33 13.17
CA HIS A 584 28.40 4.84 13.55
C HIS A 584 29.23 5.23 12.33
N THR A 585 29.25 4.39 11.29
CA THR A 585 29.93 4.68 10.02
C THR A 585 29.33 5.89 9.33
N CYS A 586 27.99 5.99 9.27
CA CYS A 586 27.30 7.15 8.73
C CYS A 586 27.71 8.43 9.47
N LYS A 587 27.66 8.41 10.81
CA LYS A 587 28.06 9.55 11.64
C LYS A 587 29.52 9.96 11.40
N ALA A 588 30.44 9.01 11.29
CA ALA A 588 31.86 9.28 11.01
C ALA A 588 32.09 9.94 9.64
N ARG A 589 31.19 9.71 8.67
CA ARG A 589 31.21 10.34 7.34
C ARG A 589 30.39 11.63 7.24
N GLY A 590 29.88 12.14 8.37
CA GLY A 590 29.06 13.34 8.43
C GLY A 590 27.61 13.13 7.98
N VAL A 591 27.14 11.87 7.90
CA VAL A 591 25.74 11.54 7.66
C VAL A 591 25.05 11.36 9.01
N GLY A 592 24.33 12.37 9.44
CA GLY A 592 23.58 12.37 10.70
C GLY A 592 22.71 13.61 10.83
N PHE A 593 21.93 13.65 11.90
CA PHE A 593 21.07 14.77 12.23
C PHE A 593 21.73 15.67 13.29
N ASP A 594 21.73 16.97 13.03
CA ASP A 594 22.20 18.00 13.94
C ASP A 594 21.00 18.56 14.72
N LEU A 595 21.02 18.39 16.05
CA LEU A 595 19.95 18.83 16.95
C LEU A 595 19.90 20.36 17.10
N GLN A 596 21.04 21.04 17.00
CA GLN A 596 21.10 22.50 17.16
C GLN A 596 20.54 23.20 15.93
N GLU A 597 20.97 22.75 14.74
CA GLU A 597 20.53 23.33 13.47
C GLU A 597 19.19 22.76 12.99
N LYS A 598 18.74 21.63 13.56
CA LYS A 598 17.55 20.87 13.17
C LYS A 598 17.57 20.45 11.70
N GLN A 599 18.76 20.06 11.24
CA GLN A 599 19.06 19.73 9.84
C GLN A 599 19.88 18.45 9.77
N GLY A 600 19.96 17.85 8.58
CA GLY A 600 20.72 16.63 8.35
C GLY A 600 19.83 15.42 8.11
N THR A 601 20.34 14.22 8.41
CA THR A 601 19.69 12.96 8.01
C THR A 601 19.30 12.10 9.20
N VAL A 602 18.03 11.66 9.19
CA VAL A 602 17.44 10.71 10.12
C VAL A 602 17.11 9.42 9.36
N PHE A 603 17.33 8.27 9.99
CA PHE A 603 17.01 6.97 9.41
C PHE A 603 15.71 6.41 9.97
N VAL A 604 14.99 5.61 9.19
CA VAL A 604 13.88 4.78 9.66
C VAL A 604 14.31 3.34 9.50
N LEU A 605 14.58 2.67 10.61
CA LEU A 605 15.12 1.31 10.61
C LEU A 605 13.99 0.32 10.84
N TYR A 606 13.97 -0.74 10.04
CA TYR A 606 12.94 -1.78 10.09
C TYR A 606 13.56 -3.07 10.57
N GLU A 607 12.88 -3.83 11.42
CA GLU A 607 13.29 -5.23 11.57
C GLU A 607 12.96 -5.98 10.28
N ASP A 608 13.90 -6.81 9.83
CA ASP A 608 13.74 -7.65 8.64
C ASP A 608 14.66 -8.87 8.82
N GLN A 609 14.20 -10.07 8.46
CA GLN A 609 15.04 -11.27 8.46
C GLN A 609 16.22 -11.13 7.49
N LYS A 610 16.06 -10.33 6.42
CA LYS A 610 17.09 -10.06 5.42
C LYS A 610 17.81 -8.72 5.63
N ARG A 611 17.35 -7.83 6.52
CA ARG A 611 17.88 -6.47 6.77
C ARG A 611 18.34 -5.73 5.52
N HIS A 612 17.55 -5.77 4.43
CA HIS A 612 17.98 -5.22 3.14
C HIS A 612 17.34 -3.87 2.79
N ARG A 613 16.46 -3.34 3.67
CA ARG A 613 15.77 -2.06 3.48
C ARG A 613 16.08 -1.08 4.59
N LEU A 614 16.06 0.20 4.25
CA LEU A 614 16.14 1.31 5.19
C LEU A 614 15.25 2.45 4.71
N GLY A 615 14.73 3.24 5.64
CA GLY A 615 14.17 4.54 5.35
C GLY A 615 15.16 5.65 5.67
N MET A 616 15.06 6.77 4.97
CA MET A 616 15.94 7.93 5.16
C MET A 616 15.14 9.21 4.94
N VAL A 617 15.32 10.19 5.83
CA VAL A 617 14.78 11.54 5.72
C VAL A 617 15.94 12.53 5.86
N THR A 618 16.20 13.31 4.82
CA THR A 618 17.21 14.37 4.82
C THR A 618 16.53 15.72 4.83
N ILE A 619 16.97 16.62 5.70
CA ILE A 619 16.30 17.89 6.06
C ILE A 619 17.29 19.05 5.91
N GLY A 620 16.84 20.17 5.36
CA GLY A 620 17.65 21.38 5.20
C GLY A 620 16.80 22.62 4.87
N GLU A 621 17.47 23.74 4.56
CA GLU A 621 16.82 25.04 4.28
C GLU A 621 16.57 25.29 2.79
N ASP A 622 17.25 24.56 1.90
CA ASP A 622 17.16 24.70 0.45
C ASP A 622 16.86 23.36 -0.22
N LEU A 623 15.83 23.31 -1.06
CA LEU A 623 15.38 22.08 -1.69
C LEU A 623 16.47 21.44 -2.57
N GLN A 624 17.21 22.25 -3.35
CA GLN A 624 18.27 21.73 -4.22
C GLN A 624 19.44 21.16 -3.40
N GLY A 625 19.83 21.86 -2.34
CA GLY A 625 20.84 21.40 -1.39
C GLY A 625 20.43 20.12 -0.65
N VAL A 626 19.15 19.99 -0.28
CA VAL A 626 18.63 18.77 0.38
C VAL A 626 18.61 17.58 -0.58
N LEU A 627 18.16 17.78 -1.82
CA LEU A 627 18.22 16.75 -2.87
C LEU A 627 19.65 16.26 -3.10
N LEU A 628 20.60 17.19 -3.25
CA LEU A 628 22.02 16.85 -3.42
C LEU A 628 22.58 16.12 -2.19
N THR A 629 22.20 16.54 -0.98
CA THR A 629 22.64 15.90 0.27
C THR A 629 22.06 14.49 0.39
N PHE A 630 20.80 14.28 0.04
CA PHE A 630 20.16 12.96 0.02
C PHE A 630 20.89 12.02 -0.95
N ALA A 631 21.13 12.48 -2.19
CA ALA A 631 21.87 11.71 -3.20
C ALA A 631 23.31 11.39 -2.75
N ARG A 632 24.02 12.37 -2.19
CA ARG A 632 25.36 12.20 -1.62
C ARG A 632 25.36 11.16 -0.51
N ASN A 633 24.37 11.19 0.39
CA ASN A 633 24.29 10.24 1.50
C ASN A 633 24.05 8.82 1.01
N LEU A 634 23.18 8.62 0.03
CA LEU A 634 23.01 7.32 -0.62
C LEU A 634 24.32 6.81 -1.24
N PHE A 635 25.06 7.70 -1.91
CA PHE A 635 26.35 7.36 -2.50
C PHE A 635 27.39 6.95 -1.45
N ILE A 636 27.52 7.72 -0.36
CA ILE A 636 28.43 7.40 0.76
C ILE A 636 28.05 6.05 1.37
N ILE A 637 26.77 5.84 1.69
CA ILE A 637 26.31 4.59 2.30
C ILE A 637 26.64 3.42 1.36
N HIS A 638 26.33 3.55 0.07
CA HIS A 638 26.64 2.53 -0.93
C HIS A 638 28.14 2.18 -0.94
N GLN A 639 29.03 3.17 -0.92
CA GLN A 639 30.48 2.94 -0.91
C GLN A 639 30.97 2.23 0.37
N GLU A 640 30.42 2.58 1.53
CA GLU A 640 30.87 1.99 2.80
C GLU A 640 30.39 0.55 2.99
N ILE A 641 29.20 0.21 2.48
CA ILE A 641 28.61 -1.13 2.64
C ILE A 641 28.91 -2.08 1.47
N SER A 642 29.46 -1.56 0.37
CA SER A 642 29.78 -2.35 -0.82
C SER A 642 31.28 -2.60 -0.92
N ALA A 643 31.65 -3.85 -1.16
CA ALA A 643 33.03 -4.16 -1.49
C ALA A 643 33.31 -3.83 -2.98
N PRO A 644 34.57 -3.53 -3.37
CA PRO A 644 34.93 -3.26 -4.77
C PRO A 644 34.47 -4.35 -5.74
N ASN A 645 34.47 -5.61 -5.28
CA ASN A 645 34.11 -6.78 -6.08
C ASN A 645 32.68 -7.30 -5.81
N MET A 646 31.92 -6.67 -4.90
CA MET A 646 30.53 -7.02 -4.59
C MET A 646 29.70 -5.76 -4.31
N GLN A 647 29.11 -5.22 -5.38
CA GLN A 647 28.30 -4.01 -5.35
C GLN A 647 26.88 -4.23 -4.80
N GLY A 648 26.39 -5.47 -4.79
CA GLY A 648 25.03 -5.81 -4.34
C GLY A 648 23.91 -5.30 -5.26
N GLU A 649 22.70 -5.79 -5.03
CA GLU A 649 21.49 -5.25 -5.66
C GLU A 649 20.99 -4.03 -4.87
N THR A 650 20.79 -2.90 -5.55
CA THR A 650 20.36 -1.65 -4.90
C THR A 650 19.55 -0.75 -5.83
N ASN A 651 18.62 0.02 -5.26
CA ASN A 651 17.94 1.13 -5.95
C ASN A 651 18.59 2.51 -5.68
N PHE A 652 19.68 2.59 -4.91
CA PHE A 652 20.32 3.86 -4.54
C PHE A 652 20.85 4.59 -5.77
N LYS A 653 21.51 3.86 -6.68
CA LYS A 653 22.06 4.44 -7.92
C LYS A 653 20.98 5.05 -8.81
N MET A 654 19.79 4.43 -8.83
CA MET A 654 18.68 4.94 -9.61
C MET A 654 18.03 6.15 -8.94
N ALA A 655 17.92 6.15 -7.61
CA ALA A 655 17.47 7.32 -6.86
C ALA A 655 18.39 8.54 -7.07
N VAL A 656 19.71 8.32 -7.09
CA VAL A 656 20.68 9.38 -7.38
C VAL A 656 20.49 9.94 -8.79
N ARG A 657 20.35 9.08 -9.81
CA ARG A 657 20.10 9.51 -11.20
C ARG A 657 18.80 10.29 -11.36
N ASP A 658 17.75 9.85 -10.68
CA ASP A 658 16.44 10.52 -10.69
C ASP A 658 16.56 11.94 -10.10
N ILE A 659 17.25 12.07 -8.97
CA ILE A 659 17.54 13.38 -8.35
C ILE A 659 18.39 14.27 -9.27
N GLU A 660 19.41 13.72 -9.92
CA GLU A 660 20.23 14.45 -10.90
C GLU A 660 19.38 14.96 -12.08
N ALA A 661 18.44 14.15 -12.56
CA ALA A 661 17.50 14.56 -13.61
C ALA A 661 16.59 15.70 -13.14
N ILE A 662 16.03 15.62 -11.92
CA ILE A 662 15.20 16.68 -11.33
C ILE A 662 16.00 17.99 -11.20
N LEU A 663 17.24 17.92 -10.73
CA LEU A 663 18.12 19.10 -10.60
C LEU A 663 18.47 19.69 -11.97
N GLY A 664 18.71 18.85 -12.98
CA GLY A 664 18.96 19.27 -14.36
C GLY A 664 17.77 20.02 -14.97
N VAL A 665 16.56 19.46 -14.87
CA VAL A 665 15.33 20.10 -15.34
C VAL A 665 15.07 21.43 -14.61
N THR A 666 15.35 21.49 -13.31
CA THR A 666 15.20 22.73 -12.53
C THR A 666 16.17 23.82 -13.00
N ALA A 667 17.41 23.45 -13.35
CA ALA A 667 18.39 24.39 -13.89
C ALA A 667 18.03 24.89 -15.29
N GLU A 668 17.56 24.01 -16.18
CA GLU A 668 17.06 24.39 -17.51
C GLU A 668 15.85 25.31 -17.42
N ASN A 669 14.94 25.05 -16.49
CA ASN A 669 13.79 25.94 -16.26
C ASN A 669 14.25 27.31 -15.77
N LYS A 670 15.18 27.40 -14.80
CA LYS A 670 15.72 28.72 -14.37
C LYS A 670 16.31 29.52 -15.53
N LEU A 671 17.08 28.87 -16.41
CA LEU A 671 17.67 29.53 -17.58
C LEU A 671 16.62 30.03 -18.58
N LYS A 672 15.57 29.23 -18.86
CA LYS A 672 14.48 29.65 -19.74
C LYS A 672 13.70 30.85 -19.19
N TRP A 673 13.50 30.91 -17.88
CA TRP A 673 12.82 32.04 -17.24
C TRP A 673 13.69 33.30 -17.26
N GLU A 674 15.00 33.17 -17.04
CA GLU A 674 15.97 34.28 -17.17
C GLU A 674 16.13 34.77 -18.62
N GLU A 675 15.91 33.91 -19.62
CA GLU A 675 15.87 34.26 -21.06
C GLU A 675 14.51 34.84 -21.51
N GLU A 676 13.42 34.60 -20.78
CA GLU A 676 12.08 35.16 -21.06
C GLU A 676 11.79 36.49 -20.32
N GLU A 677 12.55 36.87 -19.28
CA GLU A 677 12.49 38.22 -18.65
C GLU A 677 13.20 39.40 -19.36
N PRO A 678 14.16 39.25 -20.31
CA PRO A 678 14.86 40.41 -20.87
C PRO A 678 14.02 41.29 -21.81
N TRP A 679 12.85 40.83 -22.28
CA TRP A 679 12.08 41.58 -23.29
C TRP A 679 11.04 42.54 -22.72
N GLU A 680 10.60 42.38 -21.46
CA GLU A 680 9.63 43.32 -20.84
C GLU A 680 10.30 44.57 -20.24
N ALA A 681 11.62 44.52 -19.96
CA ALA A 681 12.35 45.68 -19.42
C ALA A 681 12.77 46.70 -20.50
N ASP A 682 12.90 46.28 -21.76
CA ASP A 682 13.29 47.16 -22.88
C ASP A 682 12.08 47.77 -23.63
N ALA A 683 10.87 47.24 -23.44
CA ALA A 683 9.64 47.80 -24.04
C ALA A 683 9.07 49.04 -23.31
N LEU A 684 9.68 49.45 -22.19
CA LEU A 684 9.33 50.67 -21.43
C LEU A 684 10.31 51.83 -21.70
N LYS A 685 11.15 51.73 -22.74
CA LYS A 685 12.14 52.76 -23.11
C LYS A 685 12.11 53.24 -24.56
N GLU A 686 11.03 53.02 -25.31
CA GLU A 686 10.79 53.71 -26.59
C GLU A 686 9.58 54.63 -26.54
#